data_AF-A0A1H7IC80-F1
#
_entry.id   AF-A0A1H7IC80-F1
#
_cell.length_a   1.000
_cell.length_b   1.000
_cell.length_c   1.000
_cell.angle_alpha   90.00
_cell.angle_beta   90.00
_cell.angle_gamma   90.00
#
_symmetry.space_group_name_H-M   'P 1'
#
loop_
_entity.id
_entity.type
_entity.pdbx_description
1 polymer ?
#
loop_
_entity_poly.entity_id
_entity_poly.type
_entity_poly.pdbx_seq_one_letter_code
_entity_poly.pdbx_strand_id
1 'polypeptide(L)'
;MTVISGHAARPQDNGGQPTASDPGPQRKPDGRNLRIVVSAEPTETGWTFVLTCPEDAGFRIERAAVVDVLSGSVPLPATPCCHGPEEWCIGSDPAAADRALRNLRSRSGKGGVAVGHLLFSVLLGEDWPEVGRLARAHDAARVELALSWPQQAAVLNRLPWELMHDGERYLSTSGGEVAVAVTRVVAGTRHGMRELSVPPRVLYVVGAALTDEQIRPGTEMLSLLREIRAAGRRIDHRVLDQATPRRLGRAVASYHPEIVHFICHGGETDDHRGFLRLLSDDAEGASVDLTADQLLEHLRIEGAPPPAVVLSACDTAGASGTARKRTLGGPELAAPLSVDLVRAGVAVVLAMAGTVADRTCRVFTRTFGAALAAGSSLVTATAEARRFAFAETPGRAGVDWALPAVFFSAGVDPDDVHYTEDPGQRLVEQWLGGLTESTPVFCAREAFFDTFWSMLSAGNGGRSGWEPDELSEPKAALAIAVDDAAAGIGKTRLLEEFQRAALVNGHLPLLLGSKGDGPPSDLRAFVHGLGQAFGELTYNVLDIGPGHGRQLHALRKVGPFADAGDIPGLDEAVREALDLGLGAALRAALRFDATRLLDAVRQQFPDVFTAASRCVVLIDDLGRESIPLLTELFERKLLTDHGLGSASLPVPVVLTVRYEKEFDIRRKLAESSDRRSVGVRHLVPFDANTGEDLLAYERVMLHPFREGRGEDLGRRWVFDRDLDEERWTRWTSRLRDFLQGTPAHFHDINYVAALAVGVDGNYLLPATDEDEWRQGGAA
;
A
#
# COMPACT_ATOMS: atom_id res chain seq x y z
N MET A 1 -61.39 9.03 56.67
CA MET A 1 -61.61 7.68 57.19
C MET A 1 -60.29 6.93 57.10
N THR A 2 -59.68 6.63 58.26
CA THR A 2 -58.88 5.42 58.59
C THR A 2 -57.77 5.02 57.59
N VAL A 3 -56.45 5.27 57.81
CA VAL A 3 -55.50 4.55 58.72
C VAL A 3 -55.67 3.01 58.60
N ILE A 4 -54.70 2.15 58.22
CA ILE A 4 -53.51 1.67 58.97
C ILE A 4 -52.68 0.66 58.11
N SER A 5 -51.34 0.75 58.22
CA SER A 5 -50.23 -0.26 58.10
C SER A 5 -50.01 -1.10 56.82
N GLY A 6 -48.78 -1.40 56.38
CA GLY A 6 -47.46 -1.10 56.94
C GLY A 6 -46.31 -1.84 56.22
N HIS A 7 -45.22 -1.09 56.03
CA HIS A 7 -43.79 -1.47 56.10
C HIS A 7 -43.14 -2.47 55.10
N ALA A 8 -42.31 -1.85 54.25
CA ALA A 8 -40.86 -2.06 54.10
C ALA A 8 -40.33 -3.30 53.33
N ALA A 9 -39.83 -3.05 52.11
CA ALA A 9 -38.49 -3.48 51.66
C ALA A 9 -38.10 -2.77 50.35
N ARG A 10 -37.00 -2.00 50.41
CA ARG A 10 -35.99 -1.62 49.38
C ARG A 10 -36.40 -1.59 47.89
N PRO A 11 -36.20 -0.46 47.17
CA PRO A 11 -36.32 -0.46 45.72
C PRO A 11 -35.18 -1.25 45.07
N GLN A 12 -35.57 -2.09 44.12
CA GLN A 12 -34.71 -2.89 43.26
C GLN A 12 -33.85 -2.00 42.36
N ASP A 13 -32.60 -2.40 42.30
CA ASP A 13 -31.54 -2.03 41.38
C ASP A 13 -32.04 -2.26 39.93
N ASN A 14 -32.32 -1.18 39.19
CA ASN A 14 -32.52 -1.23 37.75
C ASN A 14 -31.21 -0.78 37.10
N GLY A 15 -30.50 -1.76 36.54
CA GLY A 15 -29.20 -1.61 35.89
C GLY A 15 -29.19 -0.50 34.84
N GLY A 16 -28.48 0.58 35.17
CA GLY A 16 -28.00 1.55 34.21
C GLY A 16 -26.84 0.95 33.41
N GLN A 17 -26.98 0.98 32.09
CA GLN A 17 -25.90 0.70 31.14
C GLN A 17 -24.70 1.62 31.42
N PRO A 18 -23.47 1.10 31.50
CA PRO A 18 -22.29 1.93 31.70
C PRO A 18 -21.99 2.69 30.39
N THR A 19 -22.04 4.01 30.50
CA THR A 19 -21.52 4.97 29.53
C THR A 19 -20.01 4.80 29.43
N ALA A 20 -19.53 4.54 28.22
CA ALA A 20 -18.11 4.41 27.90
C ALA A 20 -17.43 5.79 27.99
N SER A 21 -16.75 6.03 29.11
CA SER A 21 -15.81 7.14 29.27
C SER A 21 -14.75 6.78 30.30
N ASP A 22 -13.68 6.11 29.84
CA ASP A 22 -12.30 6.29 30.33
C ASP A 22 -11.36 5.60 29.31
N PRO A 23 -10.32 6.25 28.77
CA PRO A 23 -9.33 5.56 27.97
C PRO A 23 -8.51 4.69 28.92
N GLY A 24 -8.69 3.37 28.82
CA GLY A 24 -7.94 2.39 29.59
C GLY A 24 -6.42 2.55 29.43
N PRO A 25 -5.63 1.97 30.35
CA PRO A 25 -4.21 2.24 30.50
C PRO A 25 -3.46 1.88 29.22
N GLN A 26 -2.55 2.76 28.79
CA GLN A 26 -1.53 2.46 27.78
C GLN A 26 -0.76 1.21 28.20
N ARG A 27 -1.17 0.06 27.66
CA ARG A 27 -0.44 -1.20 27.76
C ARG A 27 0.74 -1.06 26.79
N LYS A 28 1.96 -0.88 27.30
CA LYS A 28 3.17 -1.14 26.48
C LYS A 28 3.08 -2.61 26.01
N PRO A 29 3.00 -2.90 24.71
CA PRO A 29 2.75 -4.28 24.24
C PRO A 29 3.95 -5.21 24.44
N ASP A 30 5.16 -4.68 24.49
CA ASP A 30 6.35 -5.51 24.33
C ASP A 30 7.10 -5.78 25.62
N GLY A 31 6.95 -7.03 26.10
CA GLY A 31 7.97 -7.65 26.94
C GLY A 31 9.27 -7.81 26.16
N ARG A 32 10.39 -7.91 26.88
CA ARG A 32 11.75 -7.95 26.32
C ARG A 32 11.95 -9.14 25.38
N ASN A 33 12.64 -8.91 24.26
CA ASN A 33 13.14 -9.96 23.38
C ASN A 33 14.57 -10.35 23.80
N LEU A 34 14.89 -11.64 23.77
CA LEU A 34 16.24 -12.18 23.98
C LEU A 34 16.75 -12.75 22.66
N ARG A 35 17.91 -12.28 22.20
CA ARG A 35 18.50 -12.73 20.94
C ARG A 35 19.46 -13.90 21.15
N ILE A 36 19.24 -14.97 20.39
CA ILE A 36 20.17 -16.07 20.20
C ILE A 36 20.66 -16.06 18.75
N VAL A 37 21.93 -15.73 18.56
CA VAL A 37 22.56 -15.76 17.24
C VAL A 37 23.00 -17.18 16.92
N VAL A 38 22.54 -17.70 15.79
CA VAL A 38 22.88 -19.03 15.30
C VAL A 38 23.79 -18.88 14.08
N SER A 39 25.03 -19.36 14.16
CA SER A 39 25.96 -19.39 13.02
C SER A 39 26.31 -20.83 12.63
N ALA A 40 26.83 -21.01 11.42
CA ALA A 40 27.26 -22.31 10.91
C ALA A 40 28.70 -22.24 10.41
N GLU A 41 29.52 -23.20 10.82
CA GLU A 41 30.91 -23.37 10.39
C GLU A 41 31.02 -24.65 9.56
N PRO A 42 31.59 -24.61 8.34
CA PRO A 42 31.78 -25.81 7.52
C PRO A 42 32.79 -26.76 8.18
N THR A 43 32.52 -28.05 8.08
CA THR A 43 33.44 -29.14 8.48
C THR A 43 33.72 -30.06 7.30
N GLU A 44 34.60 -31.04 7.45
CA GLU A 44 34.91 -32.01 6.38
C GLU A 44 33.66 -32.80 5.91
N THR A 45 32.72 -33.05 6.83
CA THR A 45 31.56 -33.92 6.58
C THR A 45 30.22 -33.22 6.72
N GLY A 46 30.18 -31.91 7.00
CA GLY A 46 28.94 -31.16 7.18
C GLY A 46 29.12 -29.80 7.84
N TRP A 47 28.42 -29.54 8.94
CA TRP A 47 28.35 -28.24 9.62
C TRP A 47 28.50 -28.37 11.13
N THR A 48 29.14 -27.39 11.76
CA THR A 48 29.02 -27.13 13.20
C THR A 48 28.17 -25.89 13.39
N PHE A 49 27.01 -26.05 14.05
CA PHE A 49 26.14 -24.94 14.43
C PHE A 49 26.54 -24.42 15.79
N VAL A 50 26.61 -23.10 15.91
CA VAL A 50 27.03 -22.41 17.12
C VAL A 50 25.95 -21.42 17.51
N LEU A 51 25.40 -21.57 18.70
CA LEU A 51 24.41 -20.66 19.28
C LEU A 51 25.09 -19.81 20.34
N THR A 52 24.91 -18.50 20.28
CA THR A 52 25.46 -17.52 21.23
C THR A 52 24.42 -16.48 21.59
N CYS A 53 24.57 -15.83 22.75
CA CYS A 53 23.69 -14.75 23.18
C CYS A 53 24.52 -13.47 23.37
N PRO A 54 24.28 -12.39 22.60
CA PRO A 54 24.97 -11.12 22.79
C PRO A 54 24.82 -10.55 24.21
N GLU A 55 23.69 -10.83 24.86
CA GLU A 55 23.35 -10.37 26.21
C GLU A 55 23.93 -11.26 27.32
N ASP A 56 24.46 -12.44 26.98
CA ASP A 56 25.17 -13.35 27.89
C ASP A 56 26.38 -13.98 27.19
N ALA A 57 27.56 -13.36 27.39
CA ALA A 57 28.82 -13.81 26.80
C ALA A 57 29.25 -15.23 27.23
N GLY A 58 28.69 -15.78 28.31
CA GLY A 58 28.96 -17.14 28.78
C GLY A 58 28.12 -18.21 28.08
N PHE A 59 27.04 -17.82 27.42
CA PHE A 59 26.14 -18.75 26.75
C PHE A 59 26.68 -19.19 25.39
N ARG A 60 26.92 -20.50 25.25
CA ARG A 60 27.38 -21.11 24.00
C ARG A 60 26.92 -22.56 23.90
N ILE A 61 26.24 -22.90 22.81
CA ILE A 61 25.91 -24.29 22.46
C ILE A 61 26.54 -24.61 21.10
N GLU A 62 27.19 -25.76 20.99
CA GLU A 62 27.76 -26.26 19.73
C GLU A 62 27.12 -27.59 19.35
N ARG A 63 26.64 -27.71 18.11
CA ARG A 63 26.04 -28.94 17.60
C ARG A 63 26.60 -29.29 16.23
N ALA A 64 27.12 -30.51 16.11
CA ALA A 64 27.60 -31.05 14.84
C ALA A 64 26.46 -31.69 14.03
N ALA A 65 26.49 -31.46 12.72
CA ALA A 65 25.61 -32.09 11.76
C ALA A 65 26.40 -32.57 10.54
N VAL A 66 26.03 -33.73 10.02
CA VAL A 66 26.66 -34.34 8.84
C VAL A 66 25.76 -34.08 7.63
N VAL A 67 26.36 -33.87 6.46
CA VAL A 67 25.65 -33.76 5.19
C VAL A 67 25.96 -35.00 4.36
N ASP A 68 24.92 -35.74 3.98
CA ASP A 68 25.04 -36.96 3.17
C ASP A 68 24.84 -36.64 1.68
N VAL A 69 25.46 -37.43 0.81
CA VAL A 69 25.33 -37.28 -0.65
C VAL A 69 23.86 -37.39 -1.11
N LEU A 70 23.05 -38.20 -0.44
CA LEU A 70 21.61 -38.37 -0.72
C LEU A 70 20.74 -37.28 -0.10
N SER A 71 21.14 -36.72 1.05
CA SER A 71 20.41 -35.59 1.67
C SER A 71 20.75 -34.25 1.02
N GLY A 72 21.79 -34.20 0.17
CA GLY A 72 22.15 -33.04 -0.62
C GLY A 72 22.69 -31.91 0.25
N SER A 73 21.92 -30.86 0.45
CA SER A 73 22.29 -29.70 1.29
C SER A 73 21.69 -29.75 2.70
N VAL A 74 20.98 -30.82 3.04
CA VAL A 74 20.22 -30.94 4.28
C VAL A 74 21.12 -31.52 5.38
N PRO A 75 21.35 -30.78 6.47
CA PRO A 75 22.11 -31.28 7.61
C PRO A 75 21.33 -32.36 8.37
N LEU A 76 22.01 -33.46 8.72
CA LEU A 76 21.53 -34.53 9.59
C LEU A 76 22.23 -34.43 10.95
N PRO A 77 21.50 -34.52 12.08
CA PRO A 77 22.10 -34.39 13.40
C PRO A 77 23.07 -35.54 13.67
N ALA A 78 24.25 -35.25 14.22
CA ALA A 78 25.20 -36.29 14.63
C ALA A 78 24.61 -37.21 15.72
N THR A 79 23.72 -36.68 16.54
CA THR A 79 22.94 -37.43 17.53
C THR A 79 21.46 -37.04 17.38
N PRO A 80 20.66 -37.85 16.66
CA PRO A 80 19.25 -37.58 16.47
C PRO A 80 18.52 -37.55 17.82
N CYS A 81 17.74 -36.49 18.09
CA CYS A 81 16.82 -36.53 19.22
C CYS A 81 15.60 -37.37 18.84
N CYS A 82 15.14 -38.24 19.73
CA CYS A 82 13.97 -39.10 19.51
C CYS A 82 12.81 -38.71 20.44
N HIS A 83 12.52 -37.41 20.51
CA HIS A 83 11.37 -36.91 21.26
C HIS A 83 10.12 -36.97 20.38
N GLY A 84 9.42 -38.10 20.41
CA GLY A 84 8.16 -38.28 19.69
C GLY A 84 7.99 -39.67 19.06
N PRO A 85 6.92 -39.88 18.27
CA PRO A 85 6.72 -41.09 17.48
C PRO A 85 7.90 -41.39 16.54
N GLU A 86 8.22 -42.68 16.35
CA GLU A 86 9.32 -43.14 15.49
C GLU A 86 9.25 -42.57 14.07
N GLU A 87 8.04 -42.35 13.55
CA GLU A 87 7.79 -41.78 12.22
C GLU A 87 8.29 -40.33 12.03
N TRP A 88 8.58 -39.60 13.11
CA TRP A 88 9.14 -38.23 13.04
C TRP A 88 10.66 -38.22 13.16
N CYS A 89 11.27 -39.32 13.57
CA CYS A 89 12.70 -39.45 13.84
C CYS A 89 13.48 -39.80 12.56
N ILE A 90 13.38 -38.95 11.54
CA ILE A 90 14.03 -39.18 10.23
C ILE A 90 15.52 -38.77 10.19
N GLY A 91 16.05 -38.22 11.28
CA GLY A 91 17.41 -37.66 11.34
C GLY A 91 18.55 -38.65 11.14
N SER A 92 18.28 -39.96 11.23
CA SER A 92 19.24 -41.02 10.95
C SER A 92 19.11 -41.64 9.55
N ASP A 93 18.09 -41.28 8.75
CA ASP A 93 17.87 -41.81 7.40
C ASP A 93 17.89 -40.67 6.35
N PRO A 94 19.02 -40.47 5.65
CA PRO A 94 19.14 -39.46 4.59
C PRO A 94 18.05 -39.54 3.54
N ALA A 95 17.62 -40.75 3.17
CA ALA A 95 16.60 -40.95 2.15
C ALA A 95 15.19 -40.61 2.67
N ALA A 96 14.92 -40.82 3.96
CA ALA A 96 13.68 -40.35 4.58
C ALA A 96 13.64 -38.83 4.70
N ALA A 97 14.74 -38.19 5.10
CA ALA A 97 14.87 -36.73 5.16
C ALA A 97 14.60 -36.07 3.79
N ASP A 98 15.26 -36.57 2.75
CA ASP A 98 15.10 -36.10 1.39
C ASP A 98 13.67 -36.36 0.83
N ARG A 99 13.06 -37.53 1.12
CA ARG A 99 11.64 -37.77 0.81
C ARG A 99 10.71 -36.80 1.54
N ALA A 100 10.93 -36.54 2.82
CA ALA A 100 10.09 -35.65 3.62
C ALA A 100 10.15 -34.21 3.10
N LEU A 101 11.33 -33.72 2.74
CA LEU A 101 11.50 -32.40 2.12
C LEU A 101 10.87 -32.32 0.73
N ARG A 102 10.97 -33.36 -0.11
CA ARG A 102 10.21 -33.40 -1.39
C ARG A 102 8.70 -33.43 -1.20
N ASN A 103 8.22 -34.13 -0.17
CA ASN A 103 6.80 -34.18 0.17
C ASN A 103 6.29 -32.85 0.68
N LEU A 104 7.13 -32.14 1.45
CA LEU A 104 6.93 -30.76 1.82
C LEU A 104 6.77 -29.95 0.53
N ARG A 105 7.81 -29.92 -0.33
CA ARG A 105 7.88 -29.18 -1.61
C ARG A 105 6.69 -29.40 -2.55
N SER A 106 6.06 -30.56 -2.53
CA SER A 106 4.93 -30.90 -3.40
C SER A 106 3.55 -30.60 -2.78
N ARG A 107 3.50 -29.93 -1.61
CA ARG A 107 2.28 -29.64 -0.84
C ARG A 107 1.41 -30.87 -0.59
N SER A 108 2.04 -32.03 -0.40
CA SER A 108 1.31 -33.29 -0.14
C SER A 108 0.63 -33.34 1.23
N GLY A 109 0.82 -32.31 2.07
CA GLY A 109 0.31 -32.22 3.45
C GLY A 109 0.98 -33.19 4.44
N LYS A 110 2.00 -33.94 3.99
CA LYS A 110 2.69 -34.97 4.79
C LYS A 110 4.15 -34.57 5.02
N GLY A 111 4.63 -34.77 6.25
CA GLY A 111 6.05 -34.64 6.59
C GLY A 111 6.47 -33.32 7.25
N GLY A 112 5.57 -32.34 7.43
CA GLY A 112 5.91 -31.06 8.07
C GLY A 112 6.46 -31.22 9.50
N VAL A 113 5.84 -32.08 10.32
CA VAL A 113 6.33 -32.38 11.68
C VAL A 113 7.68 -33.10 11.64
N ALA A 114 7.86 -34.07 10.73
CA ALA A 114 9.11 -34.82 10.62
C ALA A 114 10.29 -33.95 10.16
N VAL A 115 10.07 -33.06 9.17
CA VAL A 115 11.07 -32.06 8.76
C VAL A 115 11.33 -31.07 9.90
N GLY A 116 10.28 -30.59 10.56
CA GLY A 116 10.40 -29.69 11.70
C GLY A 116 11.23 -30.28 12.84
N HIS A 117 10.98 -31.55 13.16
CA HIS A 117 11.71 -32.27 14.20
C HIS A 117 13.16 -32.52 13.79
N LEU A 118 13.43 -32.87 12.53
CA LEU A 118 14.79 -32.95 11.98
C LEU A 118 15.56 -31.63 12.19
N LEU A 119 14.98 -30.48 11.79
CA LEU A 119 15.62 -29.17 11.92
C LEU A 119 15.83 -28.79 13.39
N PHE A 120 14.89 -29.14 14.27
CA PHE A 120 15.03 -28.96 15.71
C PHE A 120 16.18 -29.80 16.28
N SER A 121 16.31 -31.08 15.89
CA SER A 121 17.42 -31.94 16.31
C SER A 121 18.79 -31.39 15.90
N VAL A 122 18.86 -30.74 14.73
CA VAL A 122 20.08 -30.16 14.19
C VAL A 122 20.54 -28.96 15.01
N LEU A 123 19.66 -28.00 15.29
CA LEU A 123 20.04 -26.73 15.93
C LEU A 123 19.95 -26.73 17.45
N LEU A 124 18.97 -27.43 18.02
CA LEU A 124 18.60 -27.28 19.43
C LEU A 124 18.65 -28.62 20.16
N GLY A 125 17.88 -29.61 19.70
CA GLY A 125 17.80 -30.94 20.29
C GLY A 125 17.62 -30.91 21.81
N GLU A 126 18.45 -31.67 22.53
CA GLU A 126 18.38 -31.79 23.99
C GLU A 126 18.81 -30.51 24.75
N ASP A 127 19.42 -29.55 24.05
CA ASP A 127 19.92 -28.30 24.64
C ASP A 127 18.83 -27.20 24.71
N TRP A 128 17.66 -27.41 24.10
CA TRP A 128 16.54 -26.45 24.13
C TRP A 128 16.15 -25.96 25.54
N PRO A 129 16.11 -26.79 26.59
CA PRO A 129 15.84 -26.33 27.96
C PRO A 129 16.84 -25.29 28.48
N GLU A 130 18.06 -25.26 27.95
CA GLU A 130 19.07 -24.25 28.32
C GLU A 130 18.71 -22.86 27.79
N VAL A 131 18.25 -22.77 26.53
CA VAL A 131 17.70 -21.53 25.96
C VAL A 131 16.50 -21.05 26.79
N GLY A 132 15.61 -21.97 27.20
CA GLY A 132 14.48 -21.63 28.07
C GLY A 132 14.90 -21.12 29.46
N ARG A 133 15.98 -21.68 30.05
CA ARG A 133 16.55 -21.16 31.30
C ARG A 133 17.12 -19.76 31.13
N LEU A 134 17.84 -19.52 30.03
CA LEU A 134 18.40 -18.21 29.72
C LEU A 134 17.30 -17.16 29.52
N ALA A 135 16.25 -17.48 28.74
CA ALA A 135 15.10 -16.61 28.56
C ALA A 135 14.45 -16.19 29.88
N ARG A 136 14.26 -17.14 30.81
CA ARG A 136 13.74 -16.83 32.16
C ARG A 136 14.70 -15.99 32.99
N ALA A 137 16.01 -16.22 32.89
CA ALA A 137 17.02 -15.44 33.61
C ALA A 137 17.04 -13.97 33.15
N HIS A 138 16.67 -13.70 31.89
CA HIS A 138 16.60 -12.36 31.32
C HIS A 138 15.19 -11.74 31.32
N ASP A 139 14.20 -12.40 31.94
CA ASP A 139 12.78 -11.99 31.94
C ASP A 139 12.26 -11.72 30.51
N ALA A 140 12.68 -12.57 29.57
CA ALA A 140 12.37 -12.43 28.17
C ALA A 140 10.97 -12.98 27.87
N ALA A 141 10.12 -12.14 27.29
CA ALA A 141 8.81 -12.58 26.78
C ALA A 141 8.96 -13.43 25.52
N ARG A 142 10.06 -13.22 24.77
CA ARG A 142 10.33 -13.91 23.50
C ARG A 142 11.81 -14.20 23.32
N VAL A 143 12.09 -15.26 22.56
CA VAL A 143 13.42 -15.60 22.06
C VAL A 143 13.45 -15.42 20.55
N GLU A 144 14.37 -14.59 20.06
CA GLU A 144 14.71 -14.52 18.65
C GLU A 144 15.83 -15.54 18.36
N LEU A 145 15.56 -16.50 17.47
CA LEU A 145 16.58 -17.32 16.84
C LEU A 145 17.04 -16.62 15.56
N ALA A 146 18.11 -15.83 15.69
CA ALA A 146 18.69 -15.03 14.62
C ALA A 146 19.70 -15.85 13.80
N LEU A 147 19.24 -16.38 12.66
CA LEU A 147 20.02 -17.26 11.80
C LEU A 147 21.00 -16.47 10.93
N SER A 148 22.29 -16.56 11.23
CA SER A 148 23.37 -15.82 10.57
C SER A 148 24.33 -16.76 9.84
N TRP A 149 24.05 -17.03 8.56
CA TRP A 149 24.84 -17.96 7.76
C TRP A 149 25.96 -17.25 7.00
N PRO A 150 27.22 -17.74 7.05
CA PRO A 150 28.27 -17.23 6.17
C PRO A 150 27.99 -17.60 4.71
N GLN A 151 28.71 -16.97 3.77
CA GLN A 151 28.46 -17.15 2.33
C GLN A 151 28.54 -18.61 1.87
N GLN A 152 29.50 -19.38 2.39
CA GLN A 152 29.62 -20.82 2.09
C GLN A 152 28.40 -21.64 2.54
N ALA A 153 27.64 -21.14 3.51
CA ALA A 153 26.46 -21.78 4.08
C ALA A 153 25.15 -21.20 3.52
N ALA A 154 25.20 -20.44 2.42
CA ALA A 154 24.03 -19.76 1.86
C ALA A 154 22.87 -20.71 1.56
N VAL A 155 23.16 -21.97 1.22
CA VAL A 155 22.16 -23.01 0.98
C VAL A 155 21.27 -23.30 2.20
N LEU A 156 21.78 -23.08 3.41
CA LEU A 156 20.99 -23.24 4.65
C LEU A 156 19.86 -22.22 4.74
N ASN A 157 19.93 -21.10 4.01
CA ASN A 157 18.80 -20.18 3.95
C ASN A 157 17.57 -20.79 3.27
N ARG A 158 17.75 -21.84 2.46
CA ARG A 158 16.64 -22.49 1.74
C ARG A 158 15.79 -23.38 2.64
N LEU A 159 16.28 -23.73 3.83
CA LEU A 159 15.59 -24.63 4.75
C LEU A 159 14.52 -23.89 5.56
N PRO A 160 13.35 -24.51 5.81
CA PRO A 160 12.23 -23.90 6.54
C PRO A 160 12.43 -24.03 8.06
N TRP A 161 13.45 -23.36 8.60
CA TRP A 161 13.78 -23.36 10.04
C TRP A 161 12.59 -22.94 10.92
N GLU A 162 11.66 -22.18 10.37
CA GLU A 162 10.40 -21.76 10.97
C GLU A 162 9.53 -22.96 11.41
N LEU A 163 9.71 -24.13 10.79
CA LEU A 163 9.02 -25.40 11.10
C LEU A 163 9.62 -26.16 12.29
N MET A 164 10.66 -25.68 12.98
CA MET A 164 11.26 -26.40 14.11
C MET A 164 10.19 -26.91 15.11
N HIS A 165 10.23 -28.21 15.39
CA HIS A 165 9.24 -28.91 16.22
C HIS A 165 9.96 -29.67 17.34
N ASP A 166 9.63 -29.37 18.60
CA ASP A 166 10.33 -29.91 19.79
C ASP A 166 9.91 -31.35 20.17
N GLY A 167 8.98 -31.92 19.41
CA GLY A 167 8.38 -33.24 19.68
C GLY A 167 6.97 -33.14 20.28
N GLU A 168 6.59 -31.97 20.77
CA GLU A 168 5.24 -31.69 21.27
C GLU A 168 4.53 -30.63 20.42
N ARG A 169 5.25 -29.60 19.98
CA ARG A 169 4.72 -28.46 19.23
C ARG A 169 5.77 -27.84 18.31
N TYR A 170 5.29 -27.03 17.37
CA TYR A 170 6.13 -26.09 16.64
C TYR A 170 6.57 -24.96 17.58
N LEU A 171 7.87 -24.64 17.58
CA LEU A 171 8.40 -23.57 18.45
C LEU A 171 7.78 -22.21 18.13
N SER A 172 7.57 -21.92 16.85
CA SER A 172 7.17 -20.60 16.36
C SER A 172 5.66 -20.30 16.40
N THR A 173 4.82 -21.18 16.98
CA THR A 173 3.34 -21.06 16.90
C THR A 173 2.64 -20.84 18.24
N SER A 174 3.42 -20.69 19.31
CA SER A 174 3.01 -20.45 20.69
C SER A 174 2.17 -21.56 21.34
N GLY A 175 2.79 -22.16 22.36
CA GLY A 175 2.19 -23.13 23.28
C GLY A 175 3.18 -23.52 24.38
N GLY A 176 4.26 -22.77 24.56
CA GLY A 176 5.33 -22.98 25.54
C GLY A 176 5.54 -21.74 26.41
N GLU A 177 6.48 -21.81 27.34
CA GLU A 177 6.71 -20.75 28.34
C GLU A 177 7.20 -19.42 27.74
N VAL A 178 7.83 -19.45 26.57
CA VAL A 178 8.38 -18.27 25.87
C VAL A 178 8.03 -18.36 24.38
N ALA A 179 7.63 -17.24 23.76
CA ALA A 179 7.36 -17.21 22.33
C ALA A 179 8.66 -17.14 21.51
N VAL A 180 8.70 -17.82 20.36
CA VAL A 180 9.90 -17.93 19.53
C VAL A 180 9.69 -17.25 18.18
N ALA A 181 10.59 -16.33 17.83
CA ALA A 181 10.71 -15.77 16.50
C ALA A 181 11.93 -16.38 15.80
N VAL A 182 11.80 -16.70 14.53
CA VAL A 182 12.93 -17.12 13.67
C VAL A 182 13.12 -16.05 12.61
N THR A 183 14.32 -15.48 12.56
CA THR A 183 14.74 -14.40 11.65
C THR A 183 16.06 -14.75 10.98
N ARG A 184 16.42 -14.04 9.90
CA ARG A 184 17.61 -14.34 9.10
C ARG A 184 18.50 -13.10 8.97
N VAL A 185 19.70 -13.19 9.51
CA VAL A 185 20.70 -12.12 9.47
C VAL A 185 21.68 -12.38 8.33
N VAL A 186 21.81 -11.42 7.42
CA VAL A 186 22.72 -11.58 6.28
C VAL A 186 24.14 -11.21 6.68
N ALA A 187 24.95 -12.24 6.96
CA ALA A 187 26.33 -12.07 7.41
C ALA A 187 27.18 -11.21 6.44
N GLY A 188 28.07 -10.40 6.99
CA GLY A 188 29.00 -9.55 6.24
C GLY A 188 28.42 -8.20 5.77
N THR A 189 27.16 -7.92 6.08
CA THR A 189 26.52 -6.62 5.84
C THR A 189 26.66 -5.70 7.05
N ARG A 190 26.52 -4.38 6.86
CA ARG A 190 26.75 -3.37 7.92
C ARG A 190 25.85 -2.15 7.84
N HIS A 191 25.00 -2.05 6.82
CA HIS A 191 24.04 -0.95 6.69
C HIS A 191 22.90 -1.14 7.69
N GLY A 192 22.50 -0.04 8.32
CA GLY A 192 21.38 -0.02 9.27
C GLY A 192 20.05 0.34 8.61
N MET A 193 18.99 0.32 9.40
CA MET A 193 17.68 0.82 9.00
C MET A 193 17.69 2.35 9.10
N ARG A 194 17.34 3.04 8.01
CA ARG A 194 17.07 4.48 8.06
C ARG A 194 15.67 4.70 8.64
N GLU A 195 15.52 5.73 9.46
CA GLU A 195 14.20 6.15 9.95
C GLU A 195 13.27 6.44 8.76
N LEU A 196 12.08 5.84 8.82
CA LEU A 196 11.04 6.02 7.81
C LEU A 196 10.33 7.36 8.04
N SER A 197 9.81 7.96 6.97
CA SER A 197 8.92 9.12 7.13
C SER A 197 7.64 8.71 7.86
N VAL A 198 6.97 9.69 8.45
CA VAL A 198 5.65 9.51 9.05
C VAL A 198 4.65 10.39 8.28
N PRO A 199 3.73 9.80 7.50
CA PRO A 199 3.65 8.37 7.18
C PRO A 199 4.76 7.86 6.26
N PRO A 200 5.08 6.55 6.27
CA PRO A 200 6.06 5.97 5.37
C PRO A 200 5.49 5.89 3.95
N ARG A 201 6.37 6.03 2.96
CA ARG A 201 6.02 5.93 1.53
C ARG A 201 6.14 4.52 1.01
N VAL A 202 5.02 3.95 0.55
CA VAL A 202 4.90 2.55 0.12
C VAL A 202 4.53 2.47 -1.36
N LEU A 203 5.41 1.91 -2.17
CA LEU A 203 5.10 1.58 -3.57
C LEU A 203 4.70 0.11 -3.68
N TYR A 204 3.44 -0.15 -4.00
CA TYR A 204 2.95 -1.48 -4.37
C TYR A 204 3.24 -1.71 -5.86
N VAL A 205 3.97 -2.77 -6.19
CA VAL A 205 4.36 -3.13 -7.56
C VAL A 205 3.67 -4.42 -7.94
N VAL A 206 2.66 -4.32 -8.81
CA VAL A 206 1.89 -5.49 -9.24
C VAL A 206 2.38 -5.95 -10.62
N GLY A 207 3.11 -7.06 -10.63
CA GLY A 207 3.71 -7.65 -11.84
C GLY A 207 2.77 -8.56 -12.64
N ALA A 208 1.50 -8.66 -12.24
CA ALA A 208 0.48 -9.49 -12.87
C ALA A 208 -0.84 -8.71 -13.06
N ALA A 209 -1.81 -9.31 -13.74
CA ALA A 209 -3.15 -8.74 -13.80
C ALA A 209 -3.77 -8.67 -12.40
N LEU A 210 -4.54 -7.61 -12.10
CA LEU A 210 -5.23 -7.48 -10.82
C LEU A 210 -6.23 -8.62 -10.56
N THR A 211 -6.67 -9.27 -11.64
CA THR A 211 -7.57 -10.44 -11.65
C THR A 211 -6.83 -11.78 -11.61
N ASP A 212 -5.51 -11.81 -11.46
CA ASP A 212 -4.75 -13.06 -11.37
C ASP A 212 -5.19 -13.86 -10.13
N GLU A 213 -5.82 -15.01 -10.36
CA GLU A 213 -6.40 -15.83 -9.30
C GLU A 213 -5.37 -16.47 -8.36
N GLN A 214 -4.11 -16.58 -8.80
CA GLN A 214 -3.02 -17.19 -8.03
C GLN A 214 -2.34 -16.20 -7.09
N ILE A 215 -2.27 -14.93 -7.49
CA ILE A 215 -1.62 -13.88 -6.72
C ILE A 215 -2.65 -13.06 -5.92
N ARG A 216 -3.81 -12.72 -6.50
CA ARG A 216 -4.85 -11.88 -5.89
C ARG A 216 -4.28 -10.57 -5.29
N PRO A 217 -3.63 -9.71 -6.09
CA PRO A 217 -2.90 -8.55 -5.58
C PRO A 217 -3.75 -7.49 -4.85
N GLY A 218 -4.97 -7.21 -5.32
CA GLY A 218 -5.87 -6.26 -4.64
C GLY A 218 -6.21 -6.70 -3.21
N THR A 219 -6.20 -8.01 -2.98
CA THR A 219 -6.65 -8.63 -1.74
C THR A 219 -5.68 -8.40 -0.61
N GLU A 220 -4.40 -8.59 -0.91
CA GLU A 220 -3.31 -8.37 0.03
C GLU A 220 -3.20 -6.89 0.42
N MET A 221 -3.18 -6.01 -0.59
CA MET A 221 -2.97 -4.58 -0.41
C MET A 221 -4.06 -3.91 0.44
N LEU A 222 -5.34 -4.10 0.10
CA LEU A 222 -6.42 -3.47 0.87
C LEU A 222 -6.54 -4.00 2.29
N SER A 223 -6.33 -5.31 2.46
CA SER A 223 -6.38 -5.91 3.79
C SER A 223 -5.37 -5.22 4.71
N LEU A 224 -4.16 -5.01 4.20
CA LEU A 224 -3.10 -4.31 4.92
C LEU A 224 -3.46 -2.83 5.17
N LEU A 225 -3.93 -2.11 4.14
CA LEU A 225 -4.36 -0.71 4.27
C LEU A 225 -5.44 -0.51 5.35
N ARG A 226 -6.42 -1.42 5.39
CA ARG A 226 -7.50 -1.39 6.38
C ARG A 226 -7.00 -1.62 7.80
N GLU A 227 -6.12 -2.59 8.01
CA GLU A 227 -5.55 -2.83 9.35
C GLU A 227 -4.66 -1.68 9.81
N ILE A 228 -3.85 -1.11 8.91
CA ILE A 228 -3.04 0.08 9.20
C ILE A 228 -3.95 1.24 9.65
N ARG A 229 -5.07 1.47 8.93
CA ARG A 229 -6.06 2.47 9.30
C ARG A 229 -6.74 2.13 10.63
N ALA A 230 -7.10 0.87 10.86
CA ALA A 230 -7.70 0.41 12.12
C ALA A 230 -6.75 0.55 13.33
N ALA A 231 -5.44 0.42 13.09
CA ALA A 231 -4.39 0.72 14.07
C ALA A 231 -4.16 2.23 14.27
N GLY A 232 -4.92 3.09 13.58
CA GLY A 232 -4.82 4.54 13.66
C GLY A 232 -3.50 5.08 13.08
N ARG A 233 -3.01 4.48 11.99
CA ARG A 233 -1.80 4.90 11.27
C ARG A 233 -2.10 5.23 9.81
N ARG A 234 -1.23 6.03 9.16
CA ARG A 234 -1.26 6.27 7.70
C ARG A 234 -0.12 5.57 6.99
N ILE A 235 -0.33 5.30 5.72
CA ILE A 235 0.78 5.19 4.78
C ILE A 235 0.50 6.11 3.60
N ASP A 236 1.52 6.82 3.15
CA ASP A 236 1.49 7.37 1.80
C ASP A 236 1.74 6.17 0.89
N HIS A 237 0.79 5.85 0.01
CA HIS A 237 0.93 4.69 -0.86
C HIS A 237 0.62 5.02 -2.31
N ARG A 238 1.35 4.35 -3.21
CA ARG A 238 1.10 4.34 -4.64
C ARG A 238 1.01 2.91 -5.15
N VAL A 239 0.07 2.67 -6.05
CA VAL A 239 -0.09 1.37 -6.71
C VAL A 239 0.42 1.50 -8.13
N LEU A 240 1.39 0.65 -8.48
CA LEU A 240 1.85 0.46 -9.84
C LEU A 240 1.29 -0.87 -10.34
N ASP A 241 0.14 -0.80 -11.01
CA ASP A 241 -0.46 -1.92 -11.71
C ASP A 241 0.31 -2.24 -13.00
N GLN A 242 0.17 -3.47 -13.53
CA GLN A 242 0.75 -3.88 -14.82
C GLN A 242 2.22 -3.41 -14.93
N ALA A 243 3.00 -3.68 -13.89
CA ALA A 243 4.32 -3.08 -13.74
C ALA A 243 5.29 -3.62 -14.80
N THR A 244 5.96 -2.70 -15.51
CA THR A 244 7.12 -2.98 -16.38
C THR A 244 8.40 -2.42 -15.75
N PRO A 245 9.60 -2.89 -16.12
CA PRO A 245 10.86 -2.32 -15.65
C PRO A 245 10.96 -0.79 -15.79
N ARG A 246 10.56 -0.25 -16.95
CA ARG A 246 10.56 1.20 -17.21
C ARG A 246 9.56 1.94 -16.31
N ARG A 247 8.34 1.40 -16.14
CA ARG A 247 7.33 2.00 -15.26
C ARG A 247 7.77 1.96 -13.80
N LEU A 248 8.44 0.88 -13.37
CA LEU A 248 9.02 0.75 -12.03
C LEU A 248 10.09 1.83 -11.80
N GLY A 249 11.06 1.96 -12.71
CA GLY A 249 12.11 2.98 -12.61
C GLY A 249 11.54 4.40 -12.51
N ARG A 250 10.56 4.73 -13.34
CA ARG A 250 9.87 6.04 -13.30
C ARG A 250 9.11 6.25 -11.99
N ALA A 251 8.41 5.24 -11.49
CA ALA A 251 7.67 5.33 -10.24
C ALA A 251 8.63 5.56 -9.07
N VAL A 252 9.72 4.81 -8.98
CA VAL A 252 10.76 4.97 -7.94
C VAL A 252 11.39 6.36 -8.01
N ALA A 253 11.80 6.80 -9.20
CA ALA A 253 12.44 8.10 -9.40
C ALA A 253 11.52 9.29 -9.06
N SER A 254 10.21 9.18 -9.31
CA SER A 254 9.26 10.25 -9.00
C SER A 254 8.79 10.23 -7.54
N TYR A 255 8.48 9.05 -7.02
CA TYR A 255 7.79 8.88 -5.75
C TYR A 255 8.74 8.75 -4.54
N HIS A 256 9.96 8.27 -4.79
CA HIS A 256 10.97 7.99 -3.76
C HIS A 256 10.45 7.08 -2.62
N PRO A 257 9.94 5.88 -2.94
CA PRO A 257 9.40 4.98 -1.91
C PRO A 257 10.46 4.57 -0.90
N GLU A 258 10.03 4.39 0.35
CA GLU A 258 10.86 3.83 1.42
C GLU A 258 10.62 2.34 1.62
N ILE A 259 9.42 1.89 1.24
CA ILE A 259 9.02 0.50 1.21
C ILE A 259 8.56 0.19 -0.22
N VAL A 260 9.13 -0.86 -0.83
CA VAL A 260 8.64 -1.38 -2.11
C VAL A 260 8.06 -2.77 -1.90
N HIS A 261 6.77 -2.94 -2.14
CA HIS A 261 6.05 -4.20 -1.97
C HIS A 261 5.74 -4.79 -3.34
N PHE A 262 6.51 -5.80 -3.73
CA PHE A 262 6.30 -6.56 -4.96
C PHE A 262 5.21 -7.61 -4.75
N ILE A 263 4.21 -7.60 -5.62
CA ILE A 263 3.15 -8.58 -5.69
C ILE A 263 3.14 -9.15 -7.11
N CYS A 264 3.84 -10.26 -7.32
CA CYS A 264 4.14 -10.75 -8.67
C CYS A 264 4.40 -12.25 -8.71
N HIS A 265 4.63 -12.78 -9.91
CA HIS A 265 5.21 -14.10 -10.06
C HIS A 265 6.71 -14.04 -9.78
N GLY A 266 7.31 -15.17 -9.44
CA GLY A 266 8.74 -15.30 -9.24
C GLY A 266 9.21 -16.72 -9.47
N GLY A 267 10.50 -16.95 -9.28
CA GLY A 267 11.08 -18.28 -9.46
C GLY A 267 12.58 -18.27 -9.25
N GLU A 268 13.22 -19.34 -9.70
CA GLU A 268 14.66 -19.51 -9.69
C GLU A 268 15.15 -19.84 -11.10
N THR A 269 16.27 -19.25 -11.49
CA THR A 269 16.97 -19.54 -12.75
C THR A 269 17.75 -20.85 -12.66
N ASP A 270 18.20 -21.38 -13.81
CA ASP A 270 19.02 -22.61 -13.86
C ASP A 270 20.36 -22.47 -13.08
N ASP A 271 20.87 -21.25 -12.91
CA ASP A 271 22.06 -20.93 -12.11
C ASP A 271 21.75 -20.60 -10.64
N HIS A 272 20.58 -21.01 -10.15
CA HIS A 272 20.14 -20.90 -8.76
C HIS A 272 19.96 -19.48 -8.21
N ARG A 273 19.70 -18.50 -9.10
CA ARG A 273 19.39 -17.12 -8.72
C ARG A 273 17.88 -16.90 -8.67
N GLY A 274 17.40 -16.23 -7.64
CA GLY A 274 15.99 -15.87 -7.53
C GLY A 274 15.63 -14.71 -8.47
N PHE A 275 14.42 -14.73 -9.03
CA PHE A 275 13.90 -13.66 -9.87
C PHE A 275 12.45 -13.30 -9.53
N LEU A 276 12.06 -12.07 -9.88
CA LEU A 276 10.67 -11.61 -9.95
C LEU A 276 10.27 -11.41 -11.40
N ARG A 277 9.01 -11.71 -11.73
CA ARG A 277 8.47 -11.53 -13.08
C ARG A 277 7.61 -10.29 -13.15
N LEU A 278 7.97 -9.37 -14.04
CA LEU A 278 7.21 -8.18 -14.40
C LEU A 278 6.72 -8.28 -15.84
N LEU A 279 5.90 -7.34 -16.29
CA LEU A 279 5.52 -7.24 -17.70
C LEU A 279 6.67 -6.66 -18.52
N SER A 280 6.75 -7.07 -19.79
CA SER A 280 7.74 -6.55 -20.73
C SER A 280 7.38 -5.15 -21.20
N ASP A 281 8.39 -4.31 -21.39
CA ASP A 281 8.25 -3.01 -22.06
C ASP A 281 8.14 -3.13 -23.59
N ASP A 282 8.63 -4.24 -24.17
CA ASP A 282 8.83 -4.39 -25.62
C ASP A 282 7.64 -5.07 -26.33
N ALA A 283 6.87 -5.87 -25.61
CA ALA A 283 5.77 -6.65 -26.17
C ALA A 283 4.59 -6.73 -25.20
N GLU A 284 3.41 -6.35 -25.69
CA GLU A 284 2.16 -6.40 -24.92
C GLU A 284 1.82 -7.83 -24.50
N GLY A 285 1.50 -8.01 -23.22
CA GLY A 285 1.22 -9.32 -22.62
C GLY A 285 2.45 -10.22 -22.41
N ALA A 286 3.64 -9.83 -22.86
CA ALA A 286 4.87 -10.54 -22.55
C ALA A 286 5.36 -10.19 -21.14
N SER A 287 6.20 -11.06 -20.56
CA SER A 287 6.78 -10.87 -19.23
C SER A 287 8.30 -11.00 -19.28
N VAL A 288 8.97 -10.40 -18.28
CA VAL A 288 10.42 -10.41 -18.11
C VAL A 288 10.77 -10.80 -16.69
N ASP A 289 11.74 -11.69 -16.56
CA ASP A 289 12.27 -12.18 -15.28
C ASP A 289 13.47 -11.33 -14.87
N LEU A 290 13.41 -10.73 -13.68
CA LEU A 290 14.41 -9.81 -13.14
C LEU A 290 15.05 -10.40 -11.89
N THR A 291 16.36 -10.60 -11.96
CA THR A 291 17.21 -10.97 -10.80
C THR A 291 17.44 -9.77 -9.87
N ALA A 292 18.04 -10.02 -8.69
CA ALA A 292 18.34 -8.97 -7.70
C ALA A 292 19.08 -7.77 -8.30
N ASP A 293 20.17 -8.01 -9.04
CA ASP A 293 20.99 -6.97 -9.64
C ASP A 293 20.19 -6.12 -10.64
N GLN A 294 19.37 -6.76 -11.47
CA GLN A 294 18.51 -6.08 -12.45
C GLN A 294 17.39 -5.28 -11.77
N LEU A 295 16.78 -5.80 -10.71
CA LEU A 295 15.79 -5.05 -9.92
C LEU A 295 16.40 -3.80 -9.30
N LEU A 296 17.63 -3.92 -8.76
CA LEU A 296 18.32 -2.82 -8.10
C LEU A 296 18.68 -1.66 -9.03
N GLU A 297 18.84 -1.91 -10.34
CA GLU A 297 19.00 -0.84 -11.35
C GLU A 297 17.79 0.11 -11.35
N HIS A 298 16.59 -0.40 -11.07
CA HIS A 298 15.34 0.36 -11.04
C HIS A 298 14.97 0.89 -9.65
N LEU A 299 15.48 0.28 -8.58
CA LEU A 299 15.13 0.63 -7.19
C LEU A 299 16.02 1.71 -6.58
N ARG A 300 17.19 2.00 -7.16
CA ARG A 300 18.14 2.96 -6.58
C ARG A 300 17.78 4.41 -6.85
N ILE A 301 17.81 5.21 -5.79
CA ILE A 301 17.69 6.67 -5.82
C ILE A 301 18.97 7.24 -5.23
N GLU A 302 19.65 8.11 -5.97
CA GLU A 302 20.93 8.70 -5.54
C GLU A 302 21.97 7.62 -5.13
N GLY A 303 21.89 6.45 -5.78
CA GLY A 303 22.75 5.30 -5.51
C GLY A 303 22.30 4.40 -4.35
N ALA A 304 21.29 4.76 -3.56
CA ALA A 304 20.78 3.97 -2.44
C ALA A 304 19.47 3.23 -2.78
N PRO A 305 19.30 1.94 -2.42
CA PRO A 305 18.02 1.25 -2.56
C PRO A 305 17.02 1.70 -1.46
N PRO A 306 15.73 1.35 -1.56
CA PRO A 306 14.77 1.56 -0.49
C PRO A 306 15.20 0.82 0.80
N PRO A 307 14.96 1.40 1.99
CA PRO A 307 15.25 0.74 3.27
C PRO A 307 14.61 -0.64 3.42
N ALA A 308 13.38 -0.82 2.94
CA ALA A 308 12.66 -2.09 3.05
C ALA A 308 12.05 -2.55 1.72
N VAL A 309 12.07 -3.86 1.51
CA VAL A 309 11.40 -4.53 0.39
C VAL A 309 10.51 -5.65 0.92
N VAL A 310 9.29 -5.75 0.41
CA VAL A 310 8.38 -6.87 0.68
C VAL A 310 8.19 -7.65 -0.61
N LEU A 311 8.41 -8.96 -0.56
CA LEU A 311 8.31 -9.86 -1.71
C LEU A 311 7.13 -10.81 -1.49
N SER A 312 6.01 -10.51 -2.12
CA SER A 312 4.85 -11.40 -2.26
C SER A 312 4.93 -12.08 -3.62
N ALA A 313 5.78 -13.11 -3.73
CA ALA A 313 6.09 -13.77 -5.01
C ALA A 313 5.69 -15.26 -5.05
N CYS A 314 5.01 -15.67 -6.11
CA CYS A 314 4.57 -17.05 -6.34
C CYS A 314 5.33 -17.74 -7.48
N ASP A 315 5.65 -19.02 -7.32
CA ASP A 315 6.21 -19.84 -8.40
C ASP A 315 5.13 -20.24 -9.43
N THR A 316 5.32 -19.82 -10.70
CA THR A 316 4.54 -20.26 -11.87
C THR A 316 5.39 -21.02 -12.90
N ALA A 317 6.33 -21.86 -12.47
CA ALA A 317 6.91 -22.88 -13.33
C ALA A 317 5.81 -23.83 -13.88
N GLY A 318 5.13 -23.41 -14.96
CA GLY A 318 4.02 -24.18 -15.53
C GLY A 318 3.04 -23.44 -16.45
N ALA A 319 3.47 -22.53 -17.32
CA ALA A 319 2.62 -22.07 -18.45
C ALA A 319 2.91 -22.81 -19.77
N SER A 320 4.03 -23.55 -19.88
CA SER A 320 4.39 -24.31 -21.08
C SER A 320 4.22 -25.82 -20.89
N GLY A 321 3.01 -26.31 -21.14
CA GLY A 321 2.66 -27.58 -21.82
C GLY A 321 3.26 -28.93 -21.36
N THR A 322 4.12 -29.01 -20.35
CA THR A 322 4.67 -30.28 -19.86
C THR A 322 4.44 -30.38 -18.36
N ALA A 323 3.80 -31.47 -17.94
CA ALA A 323 3.45 -31.74 -16.56
C ALA A 323 4.72 -31.91 -15.69
N ARG A 324 5.28 -30.81 -15.20
CA ARG A 324 6.17 -30.77 -14.04
C ARG A 324 5.42 -30.12 -12.88
N LYS A 325 5.51 -30.79 -11.73
CA LYS A 325 4.70 -30.53 -10.53
C LYS A 325 5.04 -29.16 -9.94
N ARG A 326 4.01 -28.39 -9.56
CA ARG A 326 4.08 -27.18 -8.74
C ARG A 326 5.02 -27.40 -7.55
N THR A 327 6.17 -26.74 -7.54
CA THR A 327 7.08 -26.66 -6.39
C THR A 327 6.60 -25.57 -5.45
N LEU A 328 6.70 -25.80 -4.13
CA LEU A 328 6.56 -24.72 -3.16
C LEU A 328 7.59 -23.64 -3.48
N GLY A 329 7.11 -22.42 -3.67
CA GLY A 329 7.87 -21.28 -3.17
C GLY A 329 7.97 -21.43 -1.66
N GLY A 330 9.18 -21.72 -1.17
CA GLY A 330 9.58 -21.61 0.24
C GLY A 330 10.79 -20.66 0.38
N PRO A 331 11.43 -20.59 1.55
CA PRO A 331 12.75 -19.96 1.68
C PRO A 331 13.73 -20.39 0.58
N GLU A 332 13.54 -21.56 -0.02
CA GLU A 332 14.25 -22.03 -1.22
C GLU A 332 14.26 -21.06 -2.41
N LEU A 333 13.11 -20.46 -2.75
CA LEU A 333 12.99 -19.49 -3.86
C LEU A 333 13.22 -18.05 -3.40
N ALA A 334 12.73 -17.72 -2.20
CA ALA A 334 12.78 -16.37 -1.67
C ALA A 334 14.17 -15.99 -1.13
N ALA A 335 14.91 -16.94 -0.56
CA ALA A 335 16.17 -16.63 0.12
C ALA A 335 17.27 -16.12 -0.81
N PRO A 336 17.54 -16.70 -1.99
CA PRO A 336 18.61 -16.19 -2.85
C PRO A 336 18.39 -14.72 -3.19
N LEU A 337 17.18 -14.37 -3.68
CA LEU A 337 16.81 -13.00 -4.00
C LEU A 337 16.88 -12.08 -2.77
N SER A 338 16.37 -12.52 -1.61
CA SER A 338 16.36 -11.70 -0.39
C SER A 338 17.76 -11.43 0.14
N VAL A 339 18.63 -12.45 0.15
CA VAL A 339 20.02 -12.32 0.58
C VAL A 339 20.78 -11.37 -0.35
N ASP A 340 20.57 -11.47 -1.66
CA ASP A 340 21.24 -10.62 -2.64
C ASP A 340 20.76 -9.15 -2.54
N LEU A 341 19.46 -8.91 -2.36
CA LEU A 341 18.92 -7.57 -2.09
C LEU A 341 19.50 -6.96 -0.81
N VAL A 342 19.59 -7.74 0.27
CA VAL A 342 20.17 -7.26 1.53
C VAL A 342 21.67 -6.97 1.35
N ARG A 343 22.44 -7.86 0.72
CA ARG A 343 23.87 -7.61 0.41
C ARG A 343 24.09 -6.35 -0.41
N ALA A 344 23.16 -6.03 -1.30
CA ALA A 344 23.24 -4.86 -2.17
C ALA A 344 22.78 -3.54 -1.53
N GLY A 345 22.33 -3.57 -0.27
CA GLY A 345 22.07 -2.39 0.55
C GLY A 345 20.64 -2.24 1.07
N VAL A 346 19.71 -3.14 0.76
CA VAL A 346 18.38 -3.13 1.39
C VAL A 346 18.53 -3.54 2.86
N ALA A 347 17.94 -2.79 3.79
CA ALA A 347 18.12 -3.05 5.22
C ALA A 347 17.27 -4.24 5.69
N VAL A 348 16.01 -4.31 5.24
CA VAL A 348 15.05 -5.36 5.62
C VAL A 348 14.33 -5.88 4.37
N VAL A 349 14.27 -7.21 4.23
CA VAL A 349 13.46 -7.90 3.21
C VAL A 349 12.50 -8.86 3.91
N LEU A 350 11.20 -8.58 3.82
CA LEU A 350 10.18 -9.57 4.15
C LEU A 350 9.90 -10.38 2.89
N ALA A 351 10.19 -11.67 2.92
CA ALA A 351 10.00 -12.53 1.77
C ALA A 351 8.96 -13.60 2.08
N MET A 352 7.90 -13.60 1.29
CA MET A 352 6.91 -14.64 1.27
C MET A 352 7.21 -15.55 0.12
N ALA A 353 7.19 -16.84 0.43
CA ALA A 353 7.34 -17.85 -0.56
C ALA A 353 6.07 -18.69 -0.53
N GLY A 354 5.38 -18.79 -1.65
CA GLY A 354 4.10 -19.49 -1.74
C GLY A 354 3.08 -18.68 -2.53
N THR A 355 1.94 -19.32 -2.82
CA THR A 355 0.81 -18.62 -3.46
C THR A 355 0.32 -17.50 -2.54
N VAL A 356 0.38 -16.25 -2.99
CA VAL A 356 -0.14 -15.07 -2.28
C VAL A 356 -1.67 -15.17 -2.10
N ALA A 357 -2.34 -15.95 -2.96
CA ALA A 357 -3.73 -16.35 -2.76
C ALA A 357 -3.97 -17.25 -1.52
N ASP A 358 -2.92 -17.79 -0.89
CA ASP A 358 -3.09 -18.61 0.31
C ASP A 358 -3.52 -17.73 1.50
N ARG A 359 -4.65 -18.10 2.11
CA ARG A 359 -5.23 -17.43 3.28
C ARG A 359 -4.18 -17.28 4.38
N THR A 360 -3.31 -18.26 4.56
CA THR A 360 -2.29 -18.30 5.60
C THR A 360 -1.22 -17.22 5.43
N CYS A 361 -0.66 -17.08 4.23
CA CYS A 361 0.31 -16.02 3.91
C CYS A 361 -0.30 -14.63 4.11
N ARG A 362 -1.57 -14.46 3.73
CA ARG A 362 -2.27 -13.18 3.91
C ARG A 362 -2.53 -12.83 5.37
N VAL A 363 -2.91 -13.82 6.18
CA VAL A 363 -3.04 -13.65 7.64
C VAL A 363 -1.69 -13.21 8.20
N PHE A 364 -0.59 -13.82 7.76
CA PHE A 364 0.75 -13.42 8.15
C PHE A 364 1.02 -11.95 7.79
N THR A 365 0.96 -11.56 6.50
CA THR A 365 1.30 -10.19 6.06
C THR A 365 0.45 -9.14 6.76
N ARG A 366 -0.85 -9.42 6.88
CA ARG A 366 -1.81 -8.52 7.53
C ARG A 366 -1.46 -8.33 9.01
N THR A 367 -1.26 -9.43 9.74
CA THR A 367 -0.95 -9.38 11.17
C THR A 367 0.42 -8.75 11.42
N PHE A 368 1.39 -9.06 10.57
CA PHE A 368 2.74 -8.50 10.63
C PHE A 368 2.71 -6.98 10.43
N GLY A 369 2.05 -6.51 9.38
CA GLY A 369 1.90 -5.08 9.10
C GLY A 369 1.10 -4.35 10.19
N ALA A 370 0.04 -4.96 10.71
CA ALA A 370 -0.74 -4.41 11.83
C ALA A 370 0.09 -4.29 13.11
N ALA A 371 0.88 -5.31 13.45
CA ALA A 371 1.77 -5.28 14.61
C ALA A 371 2.83 -4.18 14.48
N LEU A 372 3.49 -4.08 13.32
CA LEU A 372 4.43 -2.99 13.06
C LEU A 372 3.76 -1.61 13.18
N ALA A 373 2.58 -1.44 12.58
CA ALA A 373 1.79 -0.21 12.67
C ALA A 373 1.40 0.14 14.12
N ALA A 374 1.14 -0.88 14.95
CA ALA A 374 0.88 -0.72 16.37
C ALA A 374 2.14 -0.39 17.21
N GLY A 375 3.32 -0.31 16.58
CA GLY A 375 4.60 0.02 17.22
C GLY A 375 5.34 -1.19 17.78
N SER A 376 4.91 -2.42 17.48
CA SER A 376 5.65 -3.62 17.84
C SER A 376 6.96 -3.73 17.05
N SER A 377 7.99 -4.34 17.63
CA SER A 377 9.25 -4.56 16.92
C SER A 377 9.14 -5.58 15.79
N LEU A 378 10.13 -5.62 14.90
CA LEU A 378 10.21 -6.60 13.82
C LEU A 378 10.17 -8.05 14.34
N VAL A 379 10.81 -8.31 15.48
CA VAL A 379 10.81 -9.63 16.14
C VAL A 379 9.42 -9.97 16.65
N THR A 380 8.77 -9.05 17.37
CA THR A 380 7.41 -9.24 17.88
C THR A 380 6.43 -9.46 16.74
N ALA A 381 6.44 -8.60 15.72
CA ALA A 381 5.54 -8.69 14.58
C ALA A 381 5.69 -10.03 13.85
N THR A 382 6.92 -10.53 13.71
CA THR A 382 7.20 -11.85 13.11
C THR A 382 6.58 -12.99 13.94
N ALA A 383 6.79 -12.98 15.25
CA ALA A 383 6.26 -14.02 16.14
C ALA A 383 4.72 -14.03 16.18
N GLU A 384 4.11 -12.85 16.29
CA GLU A 384 2.65 -12.71 16.34
C GLU A 384 2.00 -13.12 15.03
N ALA A 385 2.51 -12.62 13.90
CA ALA A 385 2.00 -12.96 12.58
C ALA A 385 2.03 -14.47 12.32
N ARG A 386 3.13 -15.13 12.70
CA ARG A 386 3.29 -16.58 12.54
C ARG A 386 2.33 -17.37 13.41
N ARG A 387 2.14 -16.94 14.67
CA ARG A 387 1.15 -17.54 15.57
C ARG A 387 -0.27 -17.46 15.01
N PHE A 388 -0.69 -16.29 14.56
CA PHE A 388 -2.03 -16.10 14.00
C PHE A 388 -2.22 -16.87 12.70
N ALA A 389 -1.22 -16.86 11.81
CA ALA A 389 -1.24 -17.65 10.57
C ALA A 389 -1.40 -19.15 10.86
N PHE A 390 -0.68 -19.69 11.85
CA PHE A 390 -0.82 -21.07 12.27
C PHE A 390 -2.22 -21.38 12.84
N ALA A 391 -2.74 -20.53 13.73
CA ALA A 391 -4.06 -20.73 14.35
C ALA A 391 -5.21 -20.76 13.32
N GLU A 392 -5.07 -19.99 12.24
CA GLU A 392 -6.04 -19.91 11.15
C GLU A 392 -5.88 -21.01 10.09
N THR A 393 -4.84 -21.85 10.16
CA THR A 393 -4.57 -22.90 9.17
C THR A 393 -5.56 -24.07 9.34
N PRO A 394 -6.45 -24.34 8.38
CA PRO A 394 -7.41 -25.44 8.48
C PRO A 394 -6.74 -26.80 8.31
N GLY A 395 -6.77 -27.63 9.36
CA GLY A 395 -6.18 -28.97 9.36
C GLY A 395 -4.66 -28.96 9.60
N ARG A 396 -4.18 -29.88 10.45
CA ARG A 396 -2.78 -29.97 10.91
C ARG A 396 -1.73 -30.33 9.84
N ALA A 397 -2.11 -30.31 8.56
CA ALA A 397 -1.28 -30.73 7.43
C ALA A 397 -0.68 -29.55 6.63
N GLY A 398 -1.25 -28.34 6.77
CA GLY A 398 -0.75 -27.14 6.10
C GLY A 398 0.53 -26.61 6.75
N VAL A 399 1.55 -26.33 5.94
CA VAL A 399 2.85 -25.78 6.38
C VAL A 399 3.08 -24.35 5.88
N ASP A 400 2.10 -23.78 5.18
CA ASP A 400 2.25 -22.50 4.50
C ASP A 400 2.47 -21.32 5.49
N TRP A 401 2.02 -21.45 6.74
CA TRP A 401 2.29 -20.51 7.82
C TRP A 401 3.78 -20.31 8.13
N ALA A 402 4.62 -21.28 7.77
CA ALA A 402 6.06 -21.26 8.04
C ALA A 402 6.89 -20.71 6.88
N LEU A 403 6.27 -20.42 5.73
CA LEU A 403 6.99 -19.96 4.54
C LEU A 403 7.42 -18.49 4.57
N PRO A 404 6.68 -17.55 5.21
CA PRO A 404 7.14 -16.18 5.36
C PRO A 404 8.42 -16.10 6.21
N ALA A 405 9.45 -15.48 5.64
CA ALA A 405 10.76 -15.32 6.24
C ALA A 405 11.21 -13.85 6.21
N VAL A 406 11.84 -13.40 7.30
CA VAL A 406 12.35 -12.04 7.43
C VAL A 406 13.87 -12.08 7.35
N PHE A 407 14.43 -11.33 6.40
CA PHE A 407 15.86 -11.15 6.20
C PHE A 407 16.24 -9.71 6.54
N PHE A 408 17.36 -9.50 7.22
CA PHE A 408 17.87 -8.15 7.45
C PHE A 408 19.40 -8.12 7.52
N SER A 409 19.95 -6.92 7.32
CA SER A 409 21.38 -6.64 7.43
C SER A 409 21.85 -6.79 8.87
N ALA A 410 23.09 -7.26 9.08
CA ALA A 410 23.67 -7.36 10.42
C ALA A 410 23.86 -5.99 11.11
N GLY A 411 23.74 -4.88 10.36
CA GLY A 411 23.71 -3.52 10.91
C GLY A 411 22.33 -3.08 11.41
N VAL A 412 21.29 -3.91 11.30
CA VAL A 412 19.92 -3.61 11.76
C VAL A 412 19.70 -4.20 13.15
N ASP A 413 19.27 -3.35 14.08
CA ASP A 413 18.63 -3.80 15.31
C ASP A 413 17.13 -3.98 15.03
N PRO A 414 16.60 -5.22 15.03
CA PRO A 414 15.19 -5.44 14.71
C PRO A 414 14.25 -4.96 15.82
N ASP A 415 14.73 -4.68 17.03
CA ASP A 415 13.92 -4.09 18.09
C ASP A 415 13.65 -2.60 17.86
N ASP A 416 14.53 -1.93 17.11
CA ASP A 416 14.38 -0.53 16.71
C ASP A 416 13.56 -0.34 15.41
N VAL A 417 13.22 -1.43 14.70
CA VAL A 417 12.39 -1.36 13.49
C VAL A 417 10.90 -1.45 13.86
N HIS A 418 10.25 -0.30 13.93
CA HIS A 418 8.82 -0.17 14.21
C HIS A 418 8.21 1.05 13.48
N TYR A 419 6.88 1.09 13.38
CA TYR A 419 6.18 2.28 12.88
C TYR A 419 6.12 3.33 14.00
N THR A 420 6.76 4.49 13.79
CA THR A 420 6.71 5.63 14.71
C THR A 420 5.31 6.23 14.78
N GLU A 421 4.86 6.68 15.95
CA GLU A 421 3.51 7.28 16.08
C GLU A 421 3.23 8.37 15.04
N ASP A 422 2.03 8.34 14.44
CA ASP A 422 1.56 9.33 13.47
C ASP A 422 0.51 10.26 14.12
N PRO A 423 0.94 11.35 14.77
CA PRO A 423 0.03 12.31 15.37
C PRO A 423 -0.88 13.01 14.33
N GLY A 424 -0.44 13.08 13.07
CA GLY A 424 -1.19 13.71 11.98
C GLY A 424 -2.39 12.91 11.47
N GLN A 425 -2.45 11.60 11.73
CA GLN A 425 -3.55 10.74 11.23
C GLN A 425 -4.93 11.24 11.66
N ARG A 426 -5.11 11.52 12.96
CA ARG A 426 -6.39 11.97 13.51
C ARG A 426 -6.84 13.30 12.91
N LEU A 427 -5.89 14.20 12.64
CA LEU A 427 -6.18 15.50 12.03
C LEU A 427 -6.64 15.32 10.58
N VAL A 428 -5.95 14.48 9.81
CA VAL A 428 -6.34 14.23 8.41
C VAL A 428 -7.70 13.55 8.33
N GLU A 429 -7.99 12.56 9.16
CA GLU A 429 -9.32 11.94 9.22
C GLU A 429 -10.43 12.96 9.52
N GLN A 430 -10.18 13.86 10.47
CA GLN A 430 -11.10 14.96 10.78
C GLN A 430 -11.31 15.88 9.57
N TRP A 431 -10.23 16.29 8.89
CA TRP A 431 -10.32 17.17 7.72
C TRP A 431 -11.03 16.51 6.54
N LEU A 432 -10.79 15.22 6.31
CA LEU A 432 -11.49 14.45 5.27
C LEU A 432 -13.00 14.41 5.51
N GLY A 433 -13.44 14.33 6.78
CA GLY A 433 -14.86 14.45 7.13
C GLY A 433 -15.48 15.82 6.85
N GLY A 434 -14.65 16.88 6.71
CA GLY A 434 -15.09 18.22 6.30
C GLY A 434 -15.17 18.42 4.78
N LEU A 435 -14.65 17.48 3.99
CA LEU A 435 -14.73 17.53 2.52
C LEU A 435 -16.07 16.96 2.03
N THR A 436 -16.53 17.44 0.86
CA THR A 436 -17.76 16.92 0.24
C THR A 436 -17.63 15.43 -0.07
N GLU A 437 -18.69 14.67 0.18
CA GLU A 437 -18.86 13.31 -0.32
C GLU A 437 -19.91 13.29 -1.42
N SER A 438 -19.47 13.27 -2.68
CA SER A 438 -20.36 12.80 -3.75
C SER A 438 -20.49 11.28 -3.67
N THR A 439 -21.66 10.76 -3.97
CA THR A 439 -21.85 9.34 -4.29
C THR A 439 -21.95 9.23 -5.82
N PRO A 440 -21.46 8.17 -6.50
CA PRO A 440 -21.06 6.83 -6.03
C PRO A 440 -19.56 6.67 -5.76
N VAL A 441 -19.12 5.44 -5.45
CA VAL A 441 -17.71 5.08 -5.22
C VAL A 441 -16.85 5.35 -6.45
N PHE A 442 -15.65 5.89 -6.22
CA PHE A 442 -14.67 6.09 -7.28
C PHE A 442 -14.20 4.75 -7.87
N CYS A 443 -14.22 4.68 -9.19
CA CYS A 443 -13.85 3.48 -9.94
C CYS A 443 -12.63 3.80 -10.79
N ALA A 444 -11.45 3.47 -10.27
CA ALA A 444 -10.12 3.47 -10.89
C ALA A 444 -9.93 4.38 -12.13
N ARG A 445 -9.14 5.44 -11.98
CA ARG A 445 -8.62 6.29 -13.08
C ARG A 445 -7.14 6.58 -12.85
N GLU A 446 -6.37 5.55 -12.54
CA GLU A 446 -4.98 5.63 -12.04
C GLU A 446 -4.06 6.45 -12.94
N ALA A 447 -4.25 6.35 -14.26
CA ALA A 447 -3.47 7.13 -15.23
C ALA A 447 -3.55 8.65 -14.99
N PHE A 448 -4.67 9.15 -14.44
CA PHE A 448 -4.81 10.56 -14.08
C PHE A 448 -4.03 10.90 -12.81
N PHE A 449 -3.99 9.98 -11.83
CA PHE A 449 -3.20 10.11 -10.60
C PHE A 449 -1.69 10.14 -10.89
N ASP A 450 -1.21 9.35 -11.85
CA ASP A 450 0.19 9.39 -12.29
C ASP A 450 0.61 10.80 -12.73
N THR A 451 -0.21 11.46 -13.53
CA THR A 451 0.08 12.84 -13.96
C THR A 451 -0.06 13.79 -12.77
N PHE A 452 -1.12 13.67 -11.98
CA PHE A 452 -1.35 14.50 -10.80
C PHE A 452 -0.17 14.49 -9.81
N TRP A 453 0.31 13.31 -9.41
CA TRP A 453 1.42 13.17 -8.49
C TRP A 453 2.74 13.71 -9.04
N SER A 454 2.96 13.59 -10.35
CA SER A 454 4.16 14.19 -10.97
C SER A 454 4.19 15.72 -10.83
N MET A 455 3.02 16.38 -10.77
CA MET A 455 2.94 17.83 -10.53
C MET A 455 3.19 18.24 -9.07
N LEU A 456 3.05 17.30 -8.13
CA LEU A 456 3.20 17.55 -6.68
C LEU A 456 4.58 17.17 -6.15
N SER A 457 5.28 16.30 -6.87
CA SER A 457 6.64 15.86 -6.54
C SER A 457 7.56 17.08 -6.39
N ALA A 458 8.23 17.18 -5.23
CA ALA A 458 9.37 18.07 -5.08
C ALA A 458 10.39 17.68 -6.15
N GLY A 459 10.80 18.61 -7.00
CA GLY A 459 11.81 18.39 -8.04
C GLY A 459 13.20 18.14 -7.46
N ASN A 460 13.32 17.22 -6.51
CA ASN A 460 14.59 16.66 -6.09
C ASN A 460 15.03 15.80 -7.28
N GLY A 461 15.84 16.40 -8.15
CA GLY A 461 16.51 15.75 -9.28
C GLY A 461 17.53 14.71 -8.82
N GLY A 462 17.13 13.81 -7.93
CA GLY A 462 17.85 12.61 -7.61
C GLY A 462 18.00 11.82 -8.90
N ARG A 463 19.23 11.63 -9.34
CA ARG A 463 19.54 10.71 -10.43
C ARG A 463 19.22 9.31 -9.90
N SER A 464 18.03 8.79 -10.22
CA SER A 464 17.89 7.35 -10.38
C SER A 464 18.89 6.90 -11.45
N GLY A 465 19.35 5.64 -11.44
CA GLY A 465 20.10 5.09 -12.57
C GLY A 465 19.36 5.13 -13.92
N TRP A 466 18.10 5.59 -13.91
CA TRP A 466 17.22 5.84 -15.03
C TRP A 466 17.24 7.33 -15.43
N GLU A 467 17.59 7.63 -16.69
CA GLU A 467 17.49 8.98 -17.25
C GLU A 467 16.01 9.30 -17.60
N PRO A 468 15.44 10.42 -17.11
CA PRO A 468 14.10 10.83 -17.51
C PRO A 468 14.05 11.13 -19.01
N ASP A 469 13.13 10.51 -19.74
CA ASP A 469 12.79 10.88 -21.13
C ASP A 469 12.23 12.32 -21.19
N GLU A 470 12.33 13.03 -22.32
CA GLU A 470 11.81 14.41 -22.51
C GLU A 470 10.30 14.51 -22.22
N LEU A 471 9.55 13.42 -22.37
CA LEU A 471 8.13 13.26 -22.01
C LEU A 471 7.88 13.18 -20.48
N SER A 472 8.93 13.28 -19.66
CA SER A 472 8.91 13.14 -18.20
C SER A 472 9.07 14.47 -17.45
N GLU A 473 9.16 15.61 -18.15
CA GLU A 473 9.16 16.92 -17.49
C GLU A 473 7.87 17.08 -16.64
N PRO A 474 7.98 17.43 -15.34
CA PRO A 474 6.82 17.58 -14.47
C PRO A 474 5.89 18.66 -15.03
N LYS A 475 4.61 18.29 -15.21
CA LYS A 475 3.61 19.22 -15.74
C LYS A 475 3.19 20.20 -14.66
N ALA A 476 2.94 21.43 -15.06
CA ALA A 476 2.47 22.49 -14.16
C ALA A 476 0.94 22.54 -14.09
N ALA A 477 0.28 21.96 -15.08
CA ALA A 477 -1.16 21.75 -15.09
C ALA A 477 -1.57 20.43 -15.77
N LEU A 478 -2.74 19.93 -15.36
CA LEU A 478 -3.44 18.81 -15.96
C LEU A 478 -4.81 19.26 -16.46
N ALA A 479 -5.00 19.22 -17.77
CA ALA A 479 -6.29 19.43 -18.41
C ALA A 479 -6.97 18.08 -18.68
N ILE A 480 -8.13 17.88 -18.05
CA ILE A 480 -8.97 16.71 -18.22
C ILE A 480 -10.04 17.06 -19.25
N ALA A 481 -9.81 16.63 -20.49
CA ALA A 481 -10.69 16.91 -21.61
C ALA A 481 -11.87 15.92 -21.62
N VAL A 482 -13.08 16.46 -21.73
CA VAL A 482 -14.34 15.72 -21.74
C VAL A 482 -15.14 16.13 -22.97
N ASP A 483 -15.51 15.18 -23.82
CA ASP A 483 -16.49 15.44 -24.87
C ASP A 483 -17.84 15.74 -24.22
N ASP A 484 -18.49 16.86 -24.57
CA ASP A 484 -19.78 17.26 -24.01
C ASP A 484 -20.89 16.23 -24.36
N ALA A 485 -20.70 15.43 -25.41
CA ALA A 485 -21.57 14.28 -25.69
C ALA A 485 -21.46 13.16 -24.64
N ALA A 486 -20.35 13.09 -23.90
CA ALA A 486 -20.08 12.10 -22.86
C ALA A 486 -20.49 12.61 -21.47
N ALA A 487 -21.80 12.80 -21.27
CA ALA A 487 -22.35 13.19 -19.96
C ALA A 487 -22.17 12.08 -18.91
N GLY A 488 -22.01 12.48 -17.64
CA GLY A 488 -22.03 11.53 -16.53
C GLY A 488 -20.78 10.67 -16.33
N ILE A 489 -19.66 11.00 -16.98
CA ILE A 489 -18.43 10.19 -16.94
C ILE A 489 -17.57 10.36 -15.67
N GLY A 490 -18.05 11.09 -14.65
CA GLY A 490 -17.40 11.18 -13.34
C GLY A 490 -16.32 12.26 -13.18
N LYS A 491 -16.33 13.32 -14.00
CA LYS A 491 -15.34 14.43 -13.95
C LYS A 491 -15.23 15.09 -12.55
N THR A 492 -16.36 15.44 -11.94
CA THR A 492 -16.42 16.08 -10.61
C THR A 492 -15.91 15.13 -9.54
N ARG A 493 -16.29 13.85 -9.61
CA ARG A 493 -15.80 12.82 -8.68
C ARG A 493 -14.27 12.69 -8.75
N LEU A 494 -13.69 12.65 -9.95
CA LEU A 494 -12.23 12.57 -10.12
C LEU A 494 -11.50 13.76 -9.48
N LEU A 495 -12.03 14.98 -9.62
CA LEU A 495 -11.50 16.18 -8.95
C LEU A 495 -11.60 16.12 -7.42
N GLU A 496 -12.72 15.62 -6.89
CA GLU A 496 -12.89 15.41 -5.44
C GLU A 496 -11.93 14.36 -4.88
N GLU A 497 -11.62 13.32 -5.66
CA GLU A 497 -10.57 12.35 -5.29
C GLU A 497 -9.18 12.98 -5.28
N PHE A 498 -8.86 13.86 -6.23
CA PHE A 498 -7.63 14.66 -6.16
C PHE A 498 -7.60 15.59 -4.96
N GLN A 499 -8.73 16.17 -4.57
CA GLN A 499 -8.83 16.99 -3.36
C GLN A 499 -8.49 16.17 -2.12
N ARG A 500 -9.11 15.00 -1.95
CA ARG A 500 -8.85 14.10 -0.83
C ARG A 500 -7.40 13.64 -0.81
N ALA A 501 -6.90 13.18 -1.95
CA ALA A 501 -5.56 12.66 -2.09
C ALA A 501 -4.49 13.75 -1.83
N ALA A 502 -4.69 14.97 -2.33
CA ALA A 502 -3.82 16.11 -2.01
C ALA A 502 -3.69 16.32 -0.50
N LEU A 503 -4.82 16.34 0.20
CA LEU A 503 -4.86 16.63 1.63
C LEU A 503 -4.22 15.52 2.47
N VAL A 504 -4.50 14.25 2.14
CA VAL A 504 -3.87 13.08 2.79
C VAL A 504 -2.36 13.13 2.69
N ASN A 505 -1.83 13.62 1.56
CA ASN A 505 -0.41 13.71 1.27
C ASN A 505 0.19 15.08 1.64
N GLY A 506 -0.46 15.85 2.51
CA GLY A 506 0.10 17.09 3.04
C GLY A 506 0.15 18.24 2.04
N HIS A 507 -0.78 18.28 1.08
CA HIS A 507 -0.99 19.41 0.17
C HIS A 507 -2.32 20.11 0.46
N LEU A 508 -2.49 21.33 -0.04
CA LEU A 508 -3.62 22.22 0.25
C LEU A 508 -4.49 22.40 -1.01
N PRO A 509 -5.59 21.63 -1.16
CA PRO A 509 -6.41 21.69 -2.34
C PRO A 509 -7.42 22.85 -2.30
N LEU A 510 -7.50 23.61 -3.38
CA LEU A 510 -8.42 24.71 -3.59
C LEU A 510 -9.40 24.31 -4.70
N LEU A 511 -10.57 23.80 -4.33
CA LEU A 511 -11.59 23.31 -5.27
C LEU A 511 -12.58 24.42 -5.65
N LEU A 512 -12.77 24.62 -6.95
CA LEU A 512 -13.69 25.57 -7.56
C LEU A 512 -14.72 24.84 -8.43
N GLY A 513 -15.93 25.38 -8.52
CA GLY A 513 -16.97 24.92 -9.46
C GLY A 513 -17.77 23.69 -9.03
N SER A 514 -17.31 22.91 -8.04
CA SER A 514 -18.00 21.69 -7.56
C SER A 514 -19.21 21.96 -6.64
N LYS A 515 -19.29 23.11 -5.96
CA LYS A 515 -20.40 23.49 -5.06
C LYS A 515 -21.19 24.69 -5.61
N GLY A 516 -22.47 24.54 -5.92
CA GLY A 516 -23.55 25.57 -5.98
C GLY A 516 -23.40 26.81 -6.89
N ASP A 517 -22.21 27.40 -6.96
CA ASP A 517 -21.89 28.68 -7.59
C ASP A 517 -21.54 28.55 -9.10
N GLY A 518 -21.43 27.31 -9.60
CA GLY A 518 -21.09 27.00 -11.00
C GLY A 518 -19.60 27.22 -11.35
N PRO A 519 -19.17 26.81 -12.56
CA PRO A 519 -17.79 27.01 -13.01
C PRO A 519 -17.47 28.50 -13.21
N PRO A 520 -16.23 28.94 -12.96
CA PRO A 520 -15.84 30.33 -13.17
C PRO A 520 -15.83 30.68 -14.66
N SER A 521 -16.72 31.58 -15.08
CA SER A 521 -16.90 31.98 -16.49
C SER A 521 -15.81 32.94 -17.00
N ASP A 522 -15.27 33.78 -16.13
CA ASP A 522 -14.25 34.77 -16.44
C ASP A 522 -13.20 34.93 -15.33
N LEU A 523 -12.21 35.80 -15.55
CA LEU A 523 -11.13 36.05 -14.60
C LEU A 523 -11.63 36.60 -13.25
N ARG A 524 -12.73 37.37 -13.22
CA ARG A 524 -13.29 37.94 -11.98
C ARG A 524 -14.01 36.86 -11.18
N ALA A 525 -14.81 36.03 -11.84
CA ALA A 525 -15.43 34.86 -11.24
C ALA A 525 -14.37 33.89 -10.70
N PHE A 526 -13.25 33.73 -11.43
CA PHE A 526 -12.13 32.91 -10.98
C PHE A 526 -11.45 33.45 -9.70
N VAL A 527 -11.18 34.76 -9.63
CA VAL A 527 -10.66 35.41 -8.41
C VAL A 527 -11.64 35.23 -7.24
N HIS A 528 -12.94 35.36 -7.51
CA HIS A 528 -14.00 35.16 -6.52
C HIS A 528 -13.99 33.73 -5.96
N GLY A 529 -13.99 32.74 -6.85
CA GLY A 529 -13.99 31.32 -6.51
C GLY A 529 -12.74 30.91 -5.75
N LEU A 530 -11.55 31.41 -6.12
CA LEU A 530 -10.32 31.18 -5.35
C LEU A 530 -10.43 31.73 -3.92
N GLY A 531 -10.94 32.94 -3.75
CA GLY A 531 -11.16 33.51 -2.42
C GLY A 531 -12.10 32.68 -1.55
N GLN A 532 -13.19 32.14 -2.14
CA GLN A 532 -14.10 31.22 -1.44
C GLN A 532 -13.42 29.89 -1.11
N ALA A 533 -12.68 29.29 -2.04
CA ALA A 533 -11.97 28.03 -1.81
C ALA A 533 -10.94 28.14 -0.68
N PHE A 534 -10.23 29.27 -0.58
CA PHE A 534 -9.36 29.57 0.56
C PHE A 534 -10.14 29.64 1.88
N GLY A 535 -11.28 30.35 1.87
CA GLY A 535 -12.15 30.44 3.05
C GLY A 535 -12.67 29.08 3.51
N GLU A 536 -13.15 28.27 2.56
CA GLU A 536 -13.63 26.91 2.81
C GLU A 536 -12.53 26.04 3.42
N LEU A 537 -11.36 25.99 2.78
CA LEU A 537 -10.24 25.18 3.26
C LEU A 537 -9.77 25.63 4.65
N THR A 538 -9.65 26.93 4.88
CA THR A 538 -9.07 27.44 6.14
C THR A 538 -10.04 27.40 7.32
N TYR A 539 -11.33 27.63 7.08
CA TYR A 539 -12.33 27.74 8.13
C TYR A 539 -13.12 26.43 8.33
N ASN A 540 -13.58 25.79 7.25
CA ASN A 540 -14.46 24.62 7.34
C ASN A 540 -13.68 23.30 7.38
N VAL A 541 -12.48 23.27 6.81
CA VAL A 541 -11.65 22.05 6.75
C VAL A 541 -10.56 22.07 7.82
N LEU A 542 -9.65 23.05 7.78
CA LEU A 542 -8.45 23.06 8.63
C LEU A 542 -8.65 23.70 10.02
N ASP A 543 -9.72 24.46 10.22
CA ASP A 543 -10.03 25.19 11.46
C ASP A 543 -8.85 26.03 12.02
N ILE A 544 -8.13 26.73 11.14
CA ILE A 544 -6.98 27.59 11.51
C ILE A 544 -7.38 29.06 11.71
N GLY A 545 -8.69 29.32 11.73
CA GLY A 545 -9.26 30.64 11.96
C GLY A 545 -9.15 31.61 10.78
N PRO A 546 -9.76 32.80 10.93
CA PRO A 546 -9.82 33.80 9.86
C PRO A 546 -8.47 34.49 9.70
N GLY A 547 -8.10 34.82 8.46
CA GLY A 547 -6.87 35.59 8.20
C GLY A 547 -6.08 35.19 6.97
N HIS A 548 -6.45 34.07 6.37
CA HIS A 548 -5.90 33.53 5.14
C HIS A 548 -6.78 33.92 3.94
N GLY A 549 -6.22 33.97 2.73
CA GLY A 549 -6.97 34.38 1.54
C GLY A 549 -7.38 35.85 1.51
N ARG A 550 -6.74 36.73 2.31
CA ARG A 550 -7.14 38.13 2.45
C ARG A 550 -6.93 38.93 1.18
N GLN A 551 -5.82 38.68 0.47
CA GLN A 551 -5.52 39.39 -0.77
C GLN A 551 -6.52 39.00 -1.87
N LEU A 552 -6.81 37.70 -2.01
CA LEU A 552 -7.82 37.20 -2.94
C LEU A 552 -9.23 37.73 -2.61
N HIS A 553 -9.60 37.74 -1.32
CA HIS A 553 -10.89 38.29 -0.89
C HIS A 553 -10.99 39.81 -1.13
N ALA A 554 -9.89 40.55 -0.97
CA ALA A 554 -9.83 41.99 -1.27
C ALA A 554 -9.91 42.26 -2.79
N LEU A 555 -9.19 41.48 -3.61
CA LEU A 555 -9.26 41.58 -5.08
C LEU A 555 -10.65 41.33 -5.63
N ARG A 556 -11.47 40.52 -4.95
CA ARG A 556 -12.88 40.29 -5.27
C ARG A 556 -13.72 41.57 -5.30
N LYS A 557 -13.28 42.62 -4.60
CA LYS A 557 -13.94 43.93 -4.52
C LYS A 557 -13.50 44.91 -5.62
N VAL A 558 -12.47 44.57 -6.39
CA VAL A 558 -12.03 45.39 -7.53
C VAL A 558 -13.17 45.42 -8.54
N GLY A 559 -13.82 46.57 -8.74
CA GLY A 559 -14.83 46.76 -9.77
C GLY A 559 -14.22 46.98 -11.17
N PRO A 560 -15.03 47.18 -12.23
CA PRO A 560 -14.54 47.61 -13.54
C PRO A 560 -13.97 49.04 -13.54
N PHE A 561 -14.34 49.85 -12.54
CA PHE A 561 -14.02 51.28 -12.41
C PHE A 561 -13.40 51.65 -11.05
N ALA A 562 -12.98 50.65 -10.26
CA ALA A 562 -12.39 50.91 -8.94
C ALA A 562 -10.91 51.25 -9.10
N ASP A 563 -10.48 52.41 -8.60
CA ASP A 563 -9.06 52.75 -8.51
C ASP A 563 -8.36 51.80 -7.52
N ALA A 564 -7.23 51.23 -7.94
CA ALA A 564 -6.42 50.31 -7.14
C ALA A 564 -5.99 50.88 -5.78
N GLY A 565 -5.92 52.21 -5.65
CA GLY A 565 -5.55 52.94 -4.44
C GLY A 565 -6.55 52.85 -3.28
N ASP A 566 -7.80 52.45 -3.53
CA ASP A 566 -8.89 52.57 -2.54
C ASP A 566 -9.31 51.25 -1.87
N ILE A 567 -8.64 50.12 -2.14
CA ILE A 567 -9.00 48.82 -1.53
C ILE A 567 -8.21 48.61 -0.23
N PRO A 568 -8.85 48.73 0.96
CA PRO A 568 -8.12 48.65 2.22
C PRO A 568 -7.56 47.23 2.44
N GLY A 569 -6.28 47.16 2.82
CA GLY A 569 -5.63 45.90 3.21
C GLY A 569 -5.00 45.10 2.07
N LEU A 570 -4.98 45.61 0.83
CA LEU A 570 -4.13 45.05 -0.23
C LEU A 570 -2.66 45.30 0.07
N ASP A 571 -1.85 44.25 -0.05
CA ASP A 571 -0.40 44.31 0.02
C ASP A 571 0.17 45.14 -1.14
N GLU A 572 1.28 45.83 -0.92
CA GLU A 572 1.88 46.73 -1.91
C GLU A 572 2.17 46.01 -3.23
N ALA A 573 2.74 44.80 -3.15
CA ALA A 573 3.09 44.04 -4.35
C ALA A 573 1.84 43.60 -5.14
N VAL A 574 0.71 43.43 -4.46
CA VAL A 574 -0.57 43.12 -5.12
C VAL A 574 -1.15 44.36 -5.79
N ARG A 575 -0.99 45.54 -5.16
CA ARG A 575 -1.45 46.82 -5.71
C ARG A 575 -0.66 47.22 -6.95
N GLU A 576 0.67 47.15 -6.88
CA GLU A 576 1.55 47.38 -8.04
C GLU A 576 1.24 46.40 -9.18
N ALA A 577 0.98 45.13 -8.86
CA ALA A 577 0.60 44.15 -9.87
C ALA A 577 -0.79 44.43 -10.47
N LEU A 578 -1.68 45.11 -9.76
CA LEU A 578 -2.99 45.50 -10.27
C LEU A 578 -2.91 46.58 -11.35
N ASP A 579 -1.90 47.44 -11.31
CA ASP A 579 -1.62 48.41 -12.38
C ASP A 579 -1.25 47.71 -13.71
N LEU A 580 -0.72 46.49 -13.63
CA LEU A 580 -0.43 45.64 -14.79
C LEU A 580 -1.64 44.80 -15.25
N GLY A 581 -2.73 44.83 -14.48
CA GLY A 581 -3.99 44.14 -14.76
C GLY A 581 -4.35 43.04 -13.76
N LEU A 582 -5.63 42.64 -13.78
CA LEU A 582 -6.20 41.71 -12.79
C LEU A 582 -5.48 40.35 -12.75
N GLY A 583 -4.96 39.86 -13.87
CA GLY A 583 -4.22 38.58 -13.90
C GLY A 583 -2.88 38.64 -13.16
N ALA A 584 -2.15 39.75 -13.28
CA ALA A 584 -0.93 39.97 -12.54
C ALA A 584 -1.21 40.12 -11.04
N ALA A 585 -2.25 40.91 -10.68
CA ALA A 585 -2.71 41.02 -9.30
C ALA A 585 -3.11 39.68 -8.69
N LEU A 586 -3.85 38.85 -9.43
CA LEU A 586 -4.26 37.52 -8.98
C LEU A 586 -3.04 36.65 -8.63
N ARG A 587 -2.01 36.61 -9.49
CA ARG A 587 -0.80 35.83 -9.20
C ARG A 587 -0.06 36.35 -7.98
N ALA A 588 0.04 37.68 -7.82
CA ALA A 588 0.66 38.29 -6.66
C ALA A 588 -0.11 37.97 -5.37
N ALA A 589 -1.45 38.07 -5.40
CA ALA A 589 -2.32 37.76 -4.28
C ALA A 589 -2.27 36.27 -3.91
N LEU A 590 -2.34 35.38 -4.90
CA LEU A 590 -2.26 33.95 -4.68
C LEU A 590 -0.92 33.56 -4.08
N ARG A 591 0.20 34.13 -4.56
CA ARG A 591 1.52 33.91 -3.96
C ARG A 591 1.55 34.34 -2.50
N PHE A 592 1.05 35.54 -2.20
CA PHE A 592 1.03 36.06 -0.83
C PHE A 592 0.17 35.20 0.10
N ASP A 593 -1.08 34.91 -0.30
CA ASP A 593 -2.01 34.14 0.52
C ASP A 593 -1.58 32.68 0.66
N ALA A 594 -1.05 32.05 -0.39
CA ALA A 594 -0.52 30.69 -0.34
C ALA A 594 0.73 30.58 0.54
N THR A 595 1.67 31.52 0.47
CA THR A 595 2.83 31.54 1.37
C THR A 595 2.37 31.62 2.83
N ARG A 596 1.50 32.57 3.15
CA ARG A 596 1.00 32.72 4.53
C ARG A 596 0.25 31.48 5.03
N LEU A 597 -0.56 30.87 4.17
CA LEU A 597 -1.28 29.66 4.51
C LEU A 597 -0.31 28.50 4.77
N LEU A 598 0.65 28.28 3.87
CA LEU A 598 1.66 27.23 4.02
C LEU A 598 2.48 27.40 5.29
N ASP A 599 2.92 28.63 5.60
CA ASP A 599 3.67 28.92 6.82
C ASP A 599 2.82 28.64 8.07
N ALA A 600 1.54 29.05 8.06
CA ALA A 600 0.62 28.80 9.18
C ALA A 600 0.38 27.30 9.41
N VAL A 601 0.09 26.53 8.37
CA VAL A 601 -0.19 25.09 8.52
C VAL A 601 1.07 24.30 8.89
N ARG A 602 2.26 24.70 8.43
CA ARG A 602 3.53 24.09 8.84
C ARG A 602 3.84 24.38 10.31
N GLN A 603 3.49 25.56 10.79
CA GLN A 603 3.67 25.92 12.20
C GLN A 603 2.66 25.19 13.10
N GLN A 604 1.41 25.09 12.67
CA GLN A 604 0.32 24.54 13.47
C GLN A 604 0.21 23.01 13.38
N PHE A 605 0.53 22.42 12.23
CA PHE A 605 0.43 20.99 11.95
C PHE A 605 1.71 20.46 11.26
N PRO A 606 2.88 20.54 11.93
CA PRO A 606 4.17 20.14 11.36
C PRO A 606 4.23 18.65 10.97
N ASP A 607 3.38 17.82 11.57
CA ASP A 607 3.31 16.37 11.32
C ASP A 607 2.56 16.00 10.03
N VAL A 608 1.94 16.97 9.37
CA VAL A 608 1.22 16.76 8.09
C VAL A 608 1.81 17.62 6.97
N PHE A 609 2.17 18.87 7.26
CA PHE A 609 2.67 19.79 6.25
C PHE A 609 4.17 20.03 6.38
N THR A 610 4.87 19.84 5.26
CA THR A 610 6.33 19.94 5.17
C THR A 610 6.75 21.07 4.23
N ALA A 611 8.06 21.27 4.06
CA ALA A 611 8.59 22.18 3.05
C ALA A 611 8.16 21.80 1.61
N ALA A 612 7.82 20.53 1.36
CA ALA A 612 7.34 20.05 0.07
C ALA A 612 5.83 20.31 -0.15
N SER A 613 5.08 20.69 0.88
CA SER A 613 3.65 21.01 0.78
C SER A 613 3.39 22.15 -0.22
N ARG A 614 2.31 22.03 -0.97
CA ARG A 614 1.90 22.97 -2.04
C ARG A 614 0.42 23.28 -1.96
N CYS A 615 0.03 24.48 -2.38
CA CYS A 615 -1.35 24.73 -2.77
C CYS A 615 -1.61 24.17 -4.17
N VAL A 616 -2.76 23.55 -4.38
CA VAL A 616 -3.16 22.95 -5.66
C VAL A 616 -4.53 23.48 -6.03
N VAL A 617 -4.67 24.05 -7.23
CA VAL A 617 -5.94 24.59 -7.70
C VAL A 617 -6.67 23.54 -8.54
N LEU A 618 -7.90 23.22 -8.16
CA LEU A 618 -8.76 22.23 -8.80
C LEU A 618 -9.98 22.96 -9.36
N ILE A 619 -10.17 22.98 -10.67
CA ILE A 619 -11.24 23.74 -11.34
C ILE A 619 -12.18 22.78 -12.03
N ASP A 620 -13.42 22.70 -11.55
CA ASP A 620 -14.43 21.84 -12.18
C ASP A 620 -15.24 22.57 -13.24
N ASP A 621 -15.63 21.78 -14.24
CA ASP A 621 -16.66 22.01 -15.24
C ASP A 621 -16.51 23.20 -16.19
N LEU A 622 -15.30 23.48 -16.70
CA LEU A 622 -15.09 24.58 -17.64
C LEU A 622 -15.74 24.29 -19.01
N GLY A 623 -16.91 24.89 -19.25
CA GLY A 623 -17.68 24.79 -20.49
C GLY A 623 -17.57 26.01 -21.39
N ARG A 624 -18.61 26.24 -22.21
CA ARG A 624 -18.66 27.32 -23.20
C ARG A 624 -18.65 28.70 -22.54
N GLU A 625 -19.35 28.84 -21.42
CA GLU A 625 -19.38 30.05 -20.61
C GLU A 625 -18.01 30.43 -20.03
N SER A 626 -17.09 29.46 -19.96
CA SER A 626 -15.74 29.60 -19.41
C SER A 626 -14.67 29.92 -20.46
N ILE A 627 -15.04 30.09 -21.73
CA ILE A 627 -14.10 30.47 -22.81
C ILE A 627 -13.27 31.72 -22.46
N PRO A 628 -13.85 32.82 -21.91
CA PRO A 628 -13.07 33.99 -21.51
C PRO A 628 -11.97 33.66 -20.50
N LEU A 629 -12.27 32.83 -19.49
CA LEU A 629 -11.28 32.38 -18.52
C LEU A 629 -10.20 31.51 -19.17
N LEU A 630 -10.58 30.55 -20.02
CA LEU A 630 -9.62 29.68 -20.72
C LEU A 630 -8.66 30.50 -21.58
N THR A 631 -9.13 31.56 -22.24
CA THR A 631 -8.28 32.48 -23.01
C THR A 631 -7.29 33.20 -22.11
N GLU A 632 -7.70 33.67 -20.93
CA GLU A 632 -6.79 34.27 -19.95
C GLU A 632 -5.73 33.27 -19.47
N LEU A 633 -6.15 32.04 -19.11
CA LEU A 633 -5.26 30.97 -18.64
C LEU A 633 -4.20 30.58 -19.68
N PHE A 634 -4.63 30.30 -20.91
CA PHE A 634 -3.80 29.62 -21.90
C PHE A 634 -3.25 30.50 -23.01
N GLU A 635 -4.01 31.48 -23.52
CA GLU A 635 -3.57 32.33 -24.64
C GLU A 635 -2.86 33.59 -24.11
N ARG A 636 -3.33 34.14 -22.99
CA ARG A 636 -2.68 35.28 -22.30
C ARG A 636 -1.66 34.87 -21.25
N LYS A 637 -1.37 33.56 -21.16
CA LYS A 637 -0.27 32.98 -20.36
C LYS A 637 -0.35 33.34 -18.88
N LEU A 638 -1.57 33.41 -18.32
CA LEU A 638 -1.74 33.48 -16.88
C LEU A 638 -1.24 32.17 -16.21
N LEU A 639 -1.45 31.03 -16.89
CA LEU A 639 -0.86 29.75 -16.52
C LEU A 639 0.58 29.67 -17.07
N THR A 640 1.53 29.40 -16.19
CA THR A 640 2.97 29.34 -16.49
C THR A 640 3.52 27.93 -16.28
N ASP A 641 4.83 27.74 -16.49
CA ASP A 641 5.53 26.48 -16.21
C ASP A 641 5.59 26.12 -14.71
N HIS A 642 5.05 26.98 -13.84
CA HIS A 642 4.87 26.74 -12.40
C HIS A 642 3.39 26.81 -11.97
N GLY A 643 2.48 26.63 -12.94
CA GLY A 643 1.05 26.77 -12.78
C GLY A 643 0.68 28.23 -12.58
N LEU A 644 -0.11 28.52 -11.55
CA LEU A 644 -0.46 29.91 -11.17
C LEU A 644 0.59 30.56 -10.26
N GLY A 645 1.59 29.78 -9.84
CA GLY A 645 2.61 30.20 -8.88
C GLY A 645 3.87 30.78 -9.53
N SER A 646 5.01 30.45 -8.92
CA SER A 646 6.36 30.85 -9.33
C SER A 646 7.34 29.71 -9.11
N ALA A 647 8.58 29.83 -9.57
CA ALA A 647 9.59 28.78 -9.39
C ALA A 647 9.83 28.42 -7.91
N SER A 648 9.83 29.42 -7.02
CA SER A 648 10.00 29.23 -5.58
C SER A 648 8.74 28.80 -4.85
N LEU A 649 7.57 28.98 -5.47
CA LEU A 649 6.28 28.59 -4.92
C LEU A 649 5.36 28.13 -6.06
N PRO A 650 5.54 26.90 -6.57
CA PRO A 650 4.67 26.37 -7.62
C PRO A 650 3.25 26.21 -7.09
N VAL A 651 2.26 26.54 -7.92
CA VAL A 651 0.84 26.31 -7.62
C VAL A 651 0.23 25.54 -8.78
N PRO A 652 0.28 24.20 -8.76
CA PRO A 652 -0.23 23.36 -9.83
C PRO A 652 -1.73 23.52 -10.04
N VAL A 653 -2.19 23.29 -11.28
CA VAL A 653 -3.62 23.42 -11.64
C VAL A 653 -4.14 22.14 -12.29
N VAL A 654 -5.23 21.59 -11.76
CA VAL A 654 -6.03 20.56 -12.44
C VAL A 654 -7.34 21.20 -12.87
N LEU A 655 -7.76 20.98 -14.11
CA LEU A 655 -9.01 21.53 -14.63
C LEU A 655 -9.73 20.52 -15.51
N THR A 656 -11.06 20.45 -15.40
CA THR A 656 -11.90 19.71 -16.34
C THR A 656 -12.44 20.66 -17.40
N VAL A 657 -12.30 20.28 -18.68
CA VAL A 657 -12.76 21.09 -19.82
C VAL A 657 -13.74 20.29 -20.65
N ARG A 658 -14.93 20.83 -20.83
CA ARG A 658 -15.94 20.28 -21.74
C ARG A 658 -15.80 20.90 -23.12
N TYR A 659 -15.62 20.07 -24.14
CA TYR A 659 -15.52 20.53 -25.52
C TYR A 659 -16.58 19.88 -26.42
N GLU A 660 -16.93 20.58 -27.49
CA GLU A 660 -17.91 20.15 -28.50
C GLU A 660 -17.24 20.11 -29.88
N LYS A 661 -18.04 20.01 -30.94
CA LYS A 661 -17.56 20.06 -32.33
C LYS A 661 -17.06 21.44 -32.76
N GLU A 662 -17.45 22.51 -32.06
CA GLU A 662 -16.99 23.88 -32.34
C GLU A 662 -15.46 23.99 -32.17
N PHE A 663 -14.78 24.58 -33.16
CA PHE A 663 -13.34 24.78 -33.09
C PHE A 663 -13.00 26.05 -32.30
N ASP A 664 -12.96 25.91 -30.97
CA ASP A 664 -12.60 26.96 -30.03
C ASP A 664 -11.41 26.54 -29.14
N ILE A 665 -11.11 27.34 -28.11
CA ILE A 665 -10.01 27.06 -27.20
C ILE A 665 -10.17 25.74 -26.43
N ARG A 666 -11.41 25.29 -26.14
CA ARG A 666 -11.71 24.04 -25.43
C ARG A 666 -11.26 22.86 -26.28
N ARG A 667 -11.66 22.86 -27.56
CA ARG A 667 -11.28 21.84 -28.53
C ARG A 667 -9.78 21.90 -28.87
N LYS A 668 -9.22 23.10 -29.06
CA LYS A 668 -7.77 23.28 -29.26
C LYS A 668 -6.95 22.72 -28.10
N LEU A 669 -7.42 22.87 -26.85
CA LEU A 669 -6.74 22.31 -25.68
C LEU A 669 -6.84 20.78 -25.68
N ALA A 670 -8.01 20.23 -25.98
CA ALA A 670 -8.23 18.78 -26.05
C ALA A 670 -7.40 18.11 -27.16
N GLU A 671 -7.30 18.71 -28.34
CA GLU A 671 -6.57 18.16 -29.48
C GLU A 671 -5.05 18.46 -29.44
N SER A 672 -4.62 19.40 -28.60
CA SER A 672 -3.20 19.72 -28.44
C SER A 672 -2.51 18.65 -27.59
N SER A 673 -2.00 17.62 -28.24
CA SER A 673 -1.11 16.65 -27.62
C SER A 673 0.19 17.34 -27.17
N ASP A 674 0.24 17.62 -25.87
CA ASP A 674 1.42 17.98 -25.09
C ASP A 674 1.96 19.41 -25.29
N ARG A 675 1.44 20.34 -24.49
CA ARG A 675 2.16 21.60 -24.22
C ARG A 675 3.23 21.28 -23.18
N ARG A 676 4.41 21.89 -23.30
CA ARG A 676 5.54 21.68 -22.39
C ARG A 676 5.12 21.60 -20.92
N SER A 677 4.31 22.55 -20.46
CA SER A 677 3.83 22.67 -19.07
C SER A 677 2.42 22.15 -18.78
N VAL A 678 1.68 21.65 -19.78
CA VAL A 678 0.28 21.19 -19.59
C VAL A 678 0.11 19.78 -20.12
N GLY A 679 -0.15 18.83 -19.22
CA GLY A 679 -0.57 17.49 -19.59
C GLY A 679 -2.07 17.48 -19.94
N VAL A 680 -2.43 16.87 -21.06
CA VAL A 680 -3.83 16.71 -21.48
C VAL A 680 -4.20 15.23 -21.41
N ARG A 681 -5.33 14.91 -20.77
CA ARG A 681 -5.89 13.55 -20.73
C ARG A 681 -7.38 13.58 -21.05
N HIS A 682 -7.82 12.66 -21.90
CA HIS A 682 -9.24 12.49 -22.19
C HIS A 682 -9.88 11.59 -21.15
N LEU A 683 -10.95 12.07 -20.52
CA LEU A 683 -11.83 11.23 -19.72
C LEU A 683 -12.94 10.71 -20.63
N VAL A 684 -13.06 9.39 -20.68
CA VAL A 684 -13.99 8.66 -21.55
C VAL A 684 -14.80 7.66 -20.72
N PRO A 685 -15.93 7.13 -21.23
CA PRO A 685 -16.59 5.98 -20.63
C PRO A 685 -15.62 4.81 -20.43
N PHE A 686 -15.86 3.97 -19.43
CA PHE A 686 -15.05 2.78 -19.20
C PHE A 686 -15.00 1.89 -20.44
N ASP A 687 -13.80 1.42 -20.79
CA ASP A 687 -13.60 0.64 -22.01
C ASP A 687 -13.97 -0.83 -21.84
N ALA A 688 -14.93 -1.28 -22.64
CA ALA A 688 -15.41 -2.66 -22.66
C ALA A 688 -14.41 -3.64 -23.31
N ASN A 689 -13.51 -3.15 -24.18
CA ASN A 689 -12.55 -3.99 -24.89
C ASN A 689 -11.39 -4.40 -23.98
N THR A 690 -11.03 -3.55 -23.01
CA THR A 690 -9.99 -3.82 -22.01
C THR A 690 -10.56 -4.47 -20.75
N GLY A 691 -11.89 -4.50 -20.60
CA GLY A 691 -12.57 -4.98 -19.40
C GLY A 691 -12.55 -4.01 -18.22
N GLU A 692 -12.11 -2.76 -18.44
CA GLU A 692 -12.13 -1.67 -17.46
C GLU A 692 -13.54 -1.46 -16.89
N ASP A 693 -14.54 -1.58 -17.74
CA ASP A 693 -15.95 -1.39 -17.40
C ASP A 693 -16.44 -2.40 -16.36
N LEU A 694 -16.20 -3.69 -16.58
CA LEU A 694 -16.60 -4.75 -15.66
C LEU A 694 -15.89 -4.61 -14.31
N LEU A 695 -14.61 -4.24 -14.31
CA LEU A 695 -13.86 -3.96 -13.07
C LEU A 695 -14.47 -2.78 -12.30
N ALA A 696 -14.83 -1.70 -12.99
CA ALA A 696 -15.50 -0.56 -12.38
C ALA A 696 -16.87 -0.95 -11.80
N TYR A 697 -17.68 -1.70 -12.55
CA TYR A 697 -19.01 -2.12 -12.10
C TYR A 697 -18.93 -2.98 -10.84
N GLU A 698 -18.02 -3.95 -10.86
CA GLU A 698 -17.83 -4.88 -9.76
C GLU A 698 -17.34 -4.17 -8.49
N ARG A 699 -16.47 -3.16 -8.64
CA ARG A 699 -16.04 -2.29 -7.54
C ARG A 699 -17.17 -1.48 -6.90
N VAL A 700 -18.12 -0.98 -7.69
CA VAL A 700 -19.31 -0.29 -7.14
C VAL A 700 -20.20 -1.27 -6.38
N MET A 701 -20.36 -2.50 -6.89
CA MET A 701 -21.17 -3.54 -6.23
C MET A 701 -20.55 -4.01 -4.91
N LEU A 702 -19.21 -4.02 -4.82
CA LEU A 702 -18.48 -4.35 -3.60
C LEU A 702 -18.53 -3.25 -2.53
N HIS A 703 -18.64 -2.00 -2.96
CA HIS A 703 -18.69 -0.84 -2.08
C HIS A 703 -20.02 -0.10 -2.27
N PRO A 704 -21.13 -0.67 -1.78
CA PRO A 704 -22.43 -0.04 -1.92
C PRO A 704 -22.43 1.33 -1.24
N PHE A 705 -22.83 2.34 -2.01
CA PHE A 705 -22.86 3.74 -1.59
C PHE A 705 -24.28 4.26 -1.30
N ARG A 706 -25.29 3.37 -1.36
CA ARG A 706 -26.71 3.70 -1.10
C ARG A 706 -27.16 3.06 0.21
N GLU A 707 -27.29 3.86 1.25
CA GLU A 707 -27.93 3.41 2.49
C GLU A 707 -29.47 3.41 2.33
N GLY A 708 -30.13 2.29 2.60
CA GLY A 708 -31.56 2.26 2.94
C GLY A 708 -32.61 2.06 1.84
N ARG A 709 -32.29 1.55 0.63
CA ARG A 709 -33.29 1.14 -0.37
C ARG A 709 -33.27 -0.38 -0.65
N GLY A 710 -33.96 -1.19 0.15
CA GLY A 710 -34.11 -2.64 -0.07
C GLY A 710 -32.92 -3.48 0.40
N GLU A 711 -33.15 -4.74 0.80
CA GLU A 711 -32.13 -5.63 1.38
C GLU A 711 -30.96 -5.90 0.43
N ASP A 712 -31.17 -5.92 -0.88
CA ASP A 712 -30.14 -6.28 -1.86
C ASP A 712 -29.23 -5.12 -2.29
N LEU A 713 -29.67 -3.87 -2.21
CA LEU A 713 -28.85 -2.70 -2.61
C LEU A 713 -27.85 -2.27 -1.55
N GLY A 714 -28.09 -2.63 -0.29
CA GLY A 714 -27.15 -2.43 0.81
C GLY A 714 -26.15 -3.59 0.98
N ARG A 715 -26.34 -4.68 0.23
CA ARG A 715 -25.45 -5.85 0.26
C ARG A 715 -24.30 -5.69 -0.75
N ARG A 716 -23.18 -6.31 -0.41
CA ARG A 716 -21.98 -6.37 -1.24
C ARG A 716 -22.12 -7.56 -2.20
N TRP A 717 -21.82 -7.36 -3.48
CA TRP A 717 -21.93 -8.39 -4.51
C TRP A 717 -20.67 -8.50 -5.36
N VAL A 718 -20.41 -9.70 -5.87
CA VAL A 718 -19.38 -9.97 -6.90
C VAL A 718 -19.94 -10.80 -8.04
N PHE A 719 -19.24 -10.80 -9.17
CA PHE A 719 -19.60 -11.68 -10.27
C PHE A 719 -19.35 -13.14 -9.90
N ASP A 720 -20.29 -14.01 -10.25
CA ASP A 720 -20.06 -15.45 -10.26
C ASP A 720 -19.08 -15.78 -11.40
N ARG A 721 -17.85 -16.17 -11.04
CA ARG A 721 -16.78 -16.52 -11.99
C ARG A 721 -16.85 -17.97 -12.46
N ASP A 722 -17.71 -18.79 -11.88
CA ASP A 722 -17.92 -20.19 -12.25
C ASP A 722 -19.00 -20.36 -13.33
N LEU A 723 -19.56 -19.24 -13.83
CA LEU A 723 -20.52 -19.24 -14.93
C LEU A 723 -19.90 -19.81 -16.21
N ASP A 724 -20.71 -20.57 -16.96
CA ASP A 724 -20.36 -20.92 -18.33
C ASP A 724 -20.27 -19.67 -19.23
N GLU A 725 -19.50 -19.79 -20.31
CA GLU A 725 -19.18 -18.68 -21.22
C GLU A 725 -20.44 -18.01 -21.81
N GLU A 726 -21.49 -18.79 -22.08
CA GLU A 726 -22.75 -18.28 -22.63
C GLU A 726 -23.48 -17.40 -21.60
N ARG A 727 -23.62 -17.88 -20.37
CA ARG A 727 -24.24 -17.14 -19.27
C ARG A 727 -23.44 -15.91 -18.89
N TRP A 728 -22.10 -16.02 -18.82
CA TRP A 728 -21.20 -14.90 -18.57
C TRP A 728 -21.37 -13.80 -19.61
N THR A 729 -21.30 -14.17 -20.90
CA THR A 729 -21.42 -13.23 -22.01
C THR A 729 -22.79 -12.56 -22.02
N ARG A 730 -23.87 -13.33 -21.79
CA ARG A 730 -25.23 -12.80 -21.76
C ARG A 730 -25.43 -11.77 -20.64
N TRP A 731 -24.93 -12.08 -19.43
CA TRP A 731 -25.05 -11.18 -18.29
C TRP A 731 -24.21 -9.92 -18.47
N THR A 732 -22.92 -10.07 -18.79
CA THR A 732 -22.00 -8.93 -18.97
C THR A 732 -22.43 -8.03 -20.12
N SER A 733 -22.95 -8.57 -21.22
CA SER A 733 -23.54 -7.77 -22.31
C SER A 733 -24.74 -6.94 -21.82
N ARG A 734 -25.63 -7.55 -21.02
CA ARG A 734 -26.78 -6.85 -20.46
C ARG A 734 -26.35 -5.74 -19.49
N LEU A 735 -25.34 -6.00 -18.66
CA LEU A 735 -24.78 -5.00 -17.74
C LEU A 735 -24.16 -3.82 -18.51
N ARG A 736 -23.46 -4.12 -19.61
CA ARG A 736 -22.90 -3.13 -20.55
C ARG A 736 -23.99 -2.31 -21.22
N ASP A 737 -25.10 -2.92 -21.62
CA ASP A 737 -26.23 -2.21 -22.21
C ASP A 737 -26.87 -1.22 -21.22
N PHE A 738 -26.95 -1.61 -19.94
CA PHE A 738 -27.50 -0.76 -18.88
C PHE A 738 -26.56 0.38 -18.48
N LEU A 739 -25.28 0.08 -18.29
CA LEU A 739 -24.32 1.02 -17.70
C LEU A 739 -23.50 1.79 -18.74
N GLN A 740 -23.27 1.23 -19.92
CA GLN A 740 -22.63 1.89 -21.07
C GLN A 740 -21.29 2.54 -20.72
N GLY A 741 -20.55 1.94 -19.78
CA GLY A 741 -19.28 2.49 -19.27
C GLY A 741 -19.41 3.82 -18.54
N THR A 742 -20.63 4.26 -18.18
CA THR A 742 -20.89 5.63 -17.70
C THR A 742 -21.19 5.64 -16.20
N PRO A 743 -20.29 6.20 -15.35
CA PRO A 743 -20.48 6.31 -13.90
C PRO A 743 -21.82 6.85 -13.41
N ALA A 744 -22.41 7.84 -14.09
CA ALA A 744 -23.71 8.38 -13.66
C ALA A 744 -24.84 7.34 -13.67
N HIS A 745 -24.75 6.30 -14.50
CA HIS A 745 -25.76 5.25 -14.55
C HIS A 745 -25.80 4.38 -13.29
N PHE A 746 -24.79 4.41 -12.42
CA PHE A 746 -24.87 3.77 -11.09
C PHE A 746 -25.97 4.37 -10.21
N HIS A 747 -26.39 5.61 -10.47
CA HIS A 747 -27.51 6.23 -9.76
C HIS A 747 -28.88 5.89 -10.34
N ASP A 748 -28.92 5.37 -11.56
CA ASP A 748 -30.16 5.10 -12.28
C ASP A 748 -30.90 3.90 -11.68
N ILE A 749 -32.22 3.87 -11.86
CA ILE A 749 -33.05 2.69 -11.57
C ILE A 749 -32.65 1.50 -12.44
N ASN A 750 -32.03 1.75 -13.60
CA ASN A 750 -31.49 0.70 -14.47
C ASN A 750 -30.37 -0.10 -13.80
N TYR A 751 -29.50 0.52 -13.01
CA TYR A 751 -28.48 -0.20 -12.23
C TYR A 751 -29.13 -1.07 -11.14
N VAL A 752 -30.16 -0.56 -10.47
CA VAL A 752 -30.92 -1.32 -9.48
C VAL A 752 -31.60 -2.54 -10.12
N ALA A 753 -32.20 -2.36 -11.29
CA ALA A 753 -32.82 -3.44 -12.05
C ALA A 753 -31.78 -4.45 -12.54
N ALA A 754 -30.60 -3.99 -12.97
CA ALA A 754 -29.49 -4.86 -13.33
C ALA A 754 -29.08 -5.73 -12.12
N LEU A 755 -28.79 -5.10 -10.97
CA LEU A 755 -28.45 -5.82 -9.74
C LEU A 755 -29.50 -6.89 -9.38
N ALA A 756 -30.78 -6.55 -9.36
CA ALA A 756 -31.85 -7.50 -9.05
C ALA A 756 -31.87 -8.69 -10.04
N VAL A 757 -31.72 -8.43 -11.35
CA VAL A 757 -31.63 -9.49 -12.36
C VAL A 757 -30.38 -10.35 -12.16
N GLY A 758 -29.26 -9.75 -11.75
CA GLY A 758 -28.01 -10.43 -11.45
C GLY A 758 -28.16 -11.40 -10.27
N VAL A 759 -28.84 -10.97 -9.21
CA VAL A 759 -29.15 -11.78 -8.02
C VAL A 759 -30.13 -12.91 -8.36
N ASP A 760 -31.29 -12.58 -8.94
CA ASP A 760 -32.34 -13.56 -9.28
C ASP A 760 -31.86 -14.61 -10.30
N GLY A 761 -30.96 -14.22 -11.19
CA GLY A 761 -30.39 -15.06 -12.23
C GLY A 761 -29.19 -15.90 -11.80
N ASN A 762 -28.77 -15.83 -10.53
CA ASN A 762 -27.54 -16.42 -10.00
C ASN A 762 -26.32 -16.05 -10.88
N TYR A 763 -26.20 -14.77 -11.24
CA TYR A 763 -25.01 -14.20 -11.89
C TYR A 763 -24.13 -13.44 -10.89
N LEU A 764 -24.71 -13.05 -9.76
CA LEU A 764 -24.05 -12.38 -8.65
C LEU A 764 -24.07 -13.28 -7.42
N LEU A 765 -22.95 -13.30 -6.71
CA LEU A 765 -22.83 -13.95 -5.41
C LEU A 765 -22.70 -12.89 -4.32
N PRO A 766 -23.28 -13.12 -3.13
CA PRO A 766 -22.99 -12.28 -1.97
C PRO A 766 -21.48 -12.24 -1.76
N ALA A 767 -20.90 -11.05 -1.73
CA ALA A 767 -19.46 -10.91 -1.57
C ALA A 767 -19.06 -11.44 -0.20
N THR A 768 -18.11 -12.37 -0.18
CA THR A 768 -17.40 -12.72 1.04
C THR A 768 -16.34 -11.65 1.34
N ASP A 769 -15.76 -11.69 2.54
CA ASP A 769 -14.60 -10.85 2.84
C ASP A 769 -13.46 -11.13 1.85
N GLU A 770 -13.37 -12.36 1.30
CA GLU A 770 -12.43 -12.71 0.23
C GLU A 770 -12.69 -12.06 -1.12
N ASP A 771 -13.92 -11.64 -1.38
CA ASP A 771 -14.31 -11.07 -2.67
C ASP A 771 -14.16 -9.56 -2.71
N GLU A 772 -14.41 -8.85 -1.59
CA GLU A 772 -14.00 -7.42 -1.44
C GLU A 772 -12.52 -7.24 -1.74
N TRP A 773 -11.76 -8.22 -1.29
CA TRP A 773 -10.35 -8.26 -1.45
C TRP A 773 -9.95 -8.45 -2.92
N ARG A 774 -10.69 -9.18 -3.77
CA ARG A 774 -10.28 -9.43 -5.17
C ARG A 774 -10.14 -8.15 -6.03
N GLN A 775 -10.75 -7.04 -5.63
CA GLN A 775 -10.99 -5.93 -6.56
C GLN A 775 -10.66 -4.52 -6.07
N GLY A 776 -10.49 -4.28 -4.78
CA GLY A 776 -10.18 -2.92 -4.37
C GLY A 776 -8.69 -2.61 -4.56
N GLY A 777 -8.44 -1.52 -5.27
CA GLY A 777 -7.23 -0.73 -5.20
C GLY A 777 -7.69 0.72 -5.15
N ALA A 778 -7.38 1.43 -4.07
CA ALA A 778 -7.80 2.80 -3.73
C ALA A 778 -9.19 2.96 -3.05
N ALA A 779 -9.18 3.00 -1.71
CA ALA A 779 -10.14 3.74 -0.90
C ALA A 779 -9.41 4.44 0.25
#